data_AF-A0A174H2A3-F1
#
_entry.id   AF-A0A174H2A3-F1
#
_cell.length_a   1.000
_cell.length_b   1.000
_cell.length_c   1.000
_cell.angle_alpha   90.00
_cell.angle_beta   90.00
_cell.angle_gamma   90.00
#
_symmetry.space_group_name_H-M   'P 1'
#
loop_
_entity.id
_entity.type
_entity.pdbx_description
1 polymer ?
#
loop_
_entity_poly.entity_id
_entity_poly.type
_entity_poly.pdbx_seq_one_letter_code
_entity_poly.pdbx_strand_id
1 'polypeptide(L)'
;MNNKWYQSAPCKGILIVLEHILAVVMITCLVFTFSYPGDNLAGILFEKPHKKYDQSKGFTDKLMSAANDITAAEGYDSNFETEGKYDENRIVDLKEYDSDRKISNENVNGLAYRLGDLVNYWENDQEMYYADGTKMADGDNDDEIIVCQKDDGTYHYYYEKEFRREFKNGNLQFGNMDEAKDEYSLESTGEVIDSLINEWIESSASIYRNILDSENRQVYTKCWRYDGEKVSENCAPVGAKNLLEVVNKDSRWNGKLSDAMSLLGNTVDSVRNEFLTWQYVTEEYKEGNTNLAYMIVDLDNKKVYTNRLAYQRFDEWEKNLESMKKLGVYAVATPKLTEYQSDIDMDGSQWKSLIGGNMWMDNYECVFAVDTSYPIQDDFYQESKIYQEYAPQVRFTFWIAIATGFAMLVILAWLTIVAGRSNREEGIVLNRVDKMKTEIFILLSVAVMVICIYGEISLSYSLLNGVWFSGDGFNGTSVLIFAGIVAVSVCMTGLTFWLGMVRRIKAKTLWKNSILCLIIKYVRIGIRHLGEVWKAAILFGVLVVVHWIAIAMWEPGIWLFVMLAAEAGAFFCLMRRAIGRARIIKGVKAIADGQVDYQIPLNGLKGGQLEAAVSINKIGDGLDRAVEESVKNERLKTDLITNVSHDIKTPLTSIINYVDLLKREDFEDPKIRNYLQVLEEKAYRLKTLTEDVVEASKVSSGNISLEMMNLNLVELVNQTSAEFEEKFEARNLKMIMNLPTEPATIYADGRRMWRVLANVFNNAAKYAMEGSRVYVDLVQTGEEVQLTIKNVSEQPLNISADELTERFIRGDVSRSTEGSGLGLSIAQNLTKLQGGKFELYLDGDLFKVLIRFPVPKETEDVYQEVEQ
;
A
#
# COMPACT_ATOMS: atom_id res chain seq x y z
N MET A 1 40.56 13.58 -19.30
CA MET A 1 39.39 12.70 -19.06
C MET A 1 39.86 11.25 -19.16
N ASN A 2 39.98 10.53 -18.04
CA ASN A 2 40.27 9.09 -18.06
C ASN A 2 39.07 8.38 -18.69
N ASN A 3 39.24 7.87 -19.91
CA ASN A 3 38.20 7.20 -20.67
C ASN A 3 37.89 5.84 -20.00
N LYS A 4 36.96 5.82 -19.04
CA LYS A 4 36.55 4.63 -18.29
C LYS A 4 35.73 3.71 -19.21
N TRP A 5 36.41 3.03 -20.13
CA TRP A 5 35.84 2.16 -21.16
C TRP A 5 34.90 1.09 -20.57
N TYR A 6 35.22 0.59 -19.37
CA TYR A 6 34.42 -0.39 -18.63
C TYR A 6 33.05 0.12 -18.15
N GLN A 7 32.81 1.44 -18.22
CA GLN A 7 31.51 2.07 -17.90
C GLN A 7 30.70 2.41 -19.14
N SER A 8 31.21 2.12 -20.33
CA SER A 8 30.55 2.41 -21.60
C SER A 8 29.31 1.53 -21.82
N ALA A 9 28.31 2.06 -22.54
CA ALA A 9 27.11 1.30 -22.88
C ALA A 9 27.38 0.00 -23.68
N PRO A 10 28.30 -0.04 -24.67
CA PRO A 10 28.61 -1.26 -25.40
C PRO A 10 29.17 -2.36 -24.50
N CYS A 11 30.09 -2.03 -23.59
CA CYS A 11 30.67 -3.00 -22.66
C CYS A 11 29.61 -3.63 -21.76
N LYS A 12 28.68 -2.82 -21.22
CA LYS A 12 27.56 -3.33 -20.42
C LYS A 12 26.61 -4.21 -21.25
N GLY A 13 26.32 -3.81 -22.49
CA GLY A 13 25.49 -4.59 -23.41
C GLY A 13 26.08 -5.98 -23.67
N ILE A 14 27.39 -6.06 -23.92
CA ILE A 14 28.10 -7.33 -24.11
C ILE A 14 27.99 -8.21 -22.87
N LEU A 15 28.22 -7.66 -21.68
CA LEU A 15 28.12 -8.41 -20.42
C LEU A 15 26.69 -8.91 -20.16
N ILE A 16 25.66 -8.13 -20.50
CA ILE A 16 24.26 -8.58 -20.40
C ILE A 16 23.98 -9.72 -21.37
N VAL A 17 24.44 -9.64 -22.62
CA VAL A 17 24.26 -10.74 -23.59
C VAL A 17 25.01 -11.99 -23.12
N LEU A 18 26.22 -11.83 -22.60
CA LEU A 18 27.02 -12.93 -22.05
C LEU A 18 26.31 -13.62 -20.88
N GLU A 19 25.64 -12.87 -20.00
CA GLU A 19 24.82 -13.43 -18.92
C GLU A 19 23.70 -14.35 -19.44
N HIS A 20 23.00 -13.94 -20.51
CA HIS A 20 21.93 -14.78 -21.07
C HIS A 20 22.51 -16.05 -21.71
N ILE A 21 23.63 -15.93 -22.43
CA ILE A 21 24.32 -17.10 -23.00
C ILE A 21 24.76 -18.07 -21.90
N LEU A 22 25.38 -17.56 -20.83
CA LEU A 22 25.82 -18.39 -19.71
C LEU A 22 24.64 -19.03 -18.97
N ALA A 23 23.50 -18.32 -18.82
CA ALA A 23 22.29 -18.90 -18.25
C ALA A 23 21.77 -20.08 -19.08
N VAL A 24 21.75 -19.96 -20.40
CA VAL A 24 21.36 -21.06 -21.32
C VAL A 24 22.35 -22.22 -21.23
N VAL A 25 23.66 -21.96 -21.25
CA VAL A 25 24.66 -23.02 -21.14
C VAL A 25 24.55 -23.73 -19.79
N MET A 26 24.38 -22.99 -18.69
CA MET A 26 24.22 -23.54 -17.35
C MET A 26 22.99 -24.44 -17.27
N ILE A 27 21.80 -23.97 -17.68
CA ILE A 27 20.58 -24.76 -17.57
C ILE A 27 20.64 -26.00 -18.48
N THR A 28 21.19 -25.87 -19.69
CA THR A 28 21.33 -27.00 -20.63
C THR A 28 22.26 -28.06 -20.05
N CYS A 29 23.38 -27.66 -19.44
CA CYS A 29 24.29 -28.58 -18.77
C CYS A 29 23.65 -29.23 -17.53
N LEU A 30 22.85 -28.49 -16.76
CA LEU A 30 22.14 -29.04 -15.61
C LEU A 30 21.08 -30.06 -16.05
N VAL A 31 20.23 -29.72 -17.03
CA VAL A 31 19.24 -30.65 -17.59
C VAL A 31 19.95 -31.90 -18.10
N PHE A 32 21.04 -31.75 -18.87
CA PHE A 32 21.84 -32.89 -19.32
C PHE A 32 22.38 -33.75 -18.16
N THR A 33 22.84 -33.13 -17.07
CA THR A 33 23.35 -33.85 -15.89
C THR A 33 22.24 -34.61 -15.16
N PHE A 34 21.06 -33.99 -15.00
CA PHE A 34 19.93 -34.56 -14.26
C PHE A 34 19.13 -35.59 -15.07
N SER A 35 19.21 -35.55 -16.40
CA SER A 35 18.61 -36.57 -17.27
C SER A 35 19.41 -37.88 -17.34
N TYR A 36 20.48 -38.03 -16.56
CA TYR A 36 21.30 -39.23 -16.54
C TYR A 36 20.63 -40.35 -15.73
N PRO A 37 20.41 -41.56 -16.29
CA PRO A 37 19.70 -42.65 -15.64
C PRO A 37 20.56 -43.49 -14.66
N GLY A 38 21.86 -43.25 -14.56
CA GLY A 38 22.73 -43.94 -13.59
C GLY A 38 22.76 -43.26 -12.22
N ASP A 39 23.46 -43.89 -11.26
CA ASP A 39 23.69 -43.57 -9.84
C ASP A 39 23.20 -42.23 -9.25
N ASN A 40 23.01 -42.22 -7.93
CA ASN A 40 22.84 -40.98 -7.17
C ASN A 40 23.87 -39.92 -7.63
N LEU A 41 23.40 -38.72 -8.02
CA LEU A 41 24.18 -37.64 -8.63
C LEU A 41 25.50 -37.38 -7.89
N ALA A 42 25.50 -37.54 -6.56
CA ALA A 42 26.69 -37.44 -5.71
C ALA A 42 27.77 -38.49 -6.05
N GLY A 43 27.39 -39.75 -6.28
CA GLY A 43 28.31 -40.84 -6.65
C GLY A 43 28.99 -40.55 -8.00
N ILE A 44 28.25 -40.10 -9.01
CA ILE A 44 28.85 -39.76 -10.31
C ILE A 44 29.78 -38.56 -10.19
N LEU A 45 29.48 -37.56 -9.36
CA LEU A 45 30.31 -36.36 -9.26
C LEU A 45 31.59 -36.58 -8.45
N PHE A 46 31.54 -37.44 -7.43
CA PHE A 46 32.62 -37.59 -6.45
C PHE A 46 33.30 -38.98 -6.44
N GLU A 47 32.69 -40.01 -7.02
CA GLU A 47 33.18 -41.41 -7.04
C GLU A 47 33.42 -41.92 -8.46
N LYS A 48 34.26 -42.94 -8.68
CA LYS A 48 34.53 -43.41 -10.05
C LYS A 48 33.25 -44.03 -10.63
N PRO A 49 32.72 -43.55 -11.77
CA PRO A 49 31.53 -44.13 -12.37
C PRO A 49 31.79 -45.61 -12.69
N HIS A 50 30.79 -46.46 -12.46
CA HIS A 50 30.88 -47.87 -12.81
C HIS A 50 31.21 -48.01 -14.30
N LYS A 51 32.10 -48.95 -14.62
CA LYS A 51 32.56 -49.16 -16.01
C LYS A 51 31.46 -49.73 -16.92
N LYS A 52 30.41 -50.31 -16.34
CA LYS A 52 29.30 -50.93 -17.04
C LYS A 52 27.97 -50.60 -16.35
N TYR A 53 26.88 -50.62 -17.12
CA TYR A 53 25.54 -50.27 -16.64
C TYR A 53 24.99 -51.26 -15.61
N ASP A 54 25.26 -52.55 -15.81
CA ASP A 54 24.84 -53.68 -14.96
C ASP A 54 25.36 -53.63 -13.51
N GLN A 55 26.29 -52.72 -13.22
CA GLN A 55 26.85 -52.46 -11.88
C GLN A 55 26.34 -51.14 -11.27
N SER A 56 25.49 -50.41 -11.99
CA SER A 56 24.97 -49.12 -11.54
C SER A 56 23.71 -49.30 -10.69
N LYS A 57 23.42 -48.28 -9.87
CA LYS A 57 22.16 -48.22 -9.14
C LYS A 57 20.95 -48.12 -10.07
N GLY A 58 21.06 -47.43 -11.21
CA GLY A 58 19.98 -47.33 -12.19
C GLY A 58 19.52 -48.71 -12.70
N PHE A 59 20.48 -49.60 -12.97
CA PHE A 59 20.17 -50.99 -13.33
C PHE A 59 19.48 -51.74 -12.18
N THR A 60 19.94 -51.53 -10.94
CA THR A 60 19.34 -52.13 -9.75
C THR A 60 17.89 -51.68 -9.59
N ASP A 61 17.63 -50.37 -9.68
CA ASP A 61 16.30 -49.78 -9.58
C ASP A 61 15.37 -50.28 -10.71
N LYS A 62 15.88 -50.40 -11.95
CA LYS A 62 15.13 -50.97 -13.09
C LYS A 62 14.78 -52.44 -12.89
N LEU A 63 15.73 -53.25 -12.43
CA LEU A 63 15.51 -54.67 -12.13
C LEU A 63 14.50 -54.84 -10.99
N MET A 64 14.56 -53.98 -9.98
CA MET A 64 13.58 -53.97 -8.88
C MET A 64 12.18 -53.62 -9.35
N SER A 65 12.04 -52.59 -10.20
CA SER A 65 10.74 -52.23 -10.78
C SER A 65 10.19 -53.39 -11.62
N ALA A 66 11.01 -53.95 -12.51
CA ALA A 66 10.61 -55.09 -13.33
C ALA A 66 10.19 -56.29 -12.47
N ALA A 67 10.94 -56.62 -11.42
CA ALA A 67 10.61 -57.74 -10.53
C ALA A 67 9.31 -57.49 -9.74
N ASN A 68 9.07 -56.25 -9.29
CA ASN A 68 7.81 -55.84 -8.65
C ASN A 68 6.63 -56.03 -9.60
N ASP A 69 6.74 -55.53 -10.83
CA ASP A 69 5.66 -55.56 -11.81
C ASP A 69 5.39 -56.98 -12.29
N ILE A 70 6.45 -57.77 -12.54
CA ILE A 70 6.34 -59.19 -12.92
C ILE A 70 5.68 -60.00 -11.82
N THR A 71 6.12 -59.84 -10.56
CA THR A 71 5.46 -60.56 -9.47
C THR A 71 3.99 -60.17 -9.37
N ALA A 72 3.64 -58.89 -9.35
CA ALA A 72 2.24 -58.47 -9.33
C ALA A 72 1.42 -59.07 -10.50
N ALA A 73 1.93 -58.96 -11.74
CA ALA A 73 1.26 -59.48 -12.94
C ALA A 73 1.02 -60.99 -12.89
N GLU A 74 2.02 -61.78 -12.49
CA GLU A 74 1.89 -63.24 -12.35
C GLU A 74 0.83 -63.64 -11.28
N GLY A 75 0.62 -62.79 -10.27
CA GLY A 75 -0.46 -62.96 -9.30
C GLY A 75 -1.84 -62.70 -9.89
N TYR A 76 -1.93 -61.75 -10.82
CA TYR A 76 -3.16 -61.42 -11.52
C TYR A 76 -3.48 -62.33 -12.71
N ASP A 77 -2.53 -63.15 -13.15
CA ASP A 77 -2.68 -64.01 -14.33
C ASP A 77 -3.98 -64.83 -14.27
N SER A 78 -4.23 -65.46 -13.13
CA SER A 78 -5.45 -66.24 -12.87
C SER A 78 -6.76 -65.44 -12.92
N ASN A 79 -6.72 -64.11 -12.90
CA ASN A 79 -7.88 -63.21 -13.04
C ASN A 79 -8.16 -62.83 -14.49
N PHE A 80 -7.14 -62.70 -15.34
CA PHE A 80 -7.29 -62.17 -16.69
C PHE A 80 -7.27 -63.23 -17.79
N GLU A 81 -6.63 -64.39 -17.58
CA GLU A 81 -6.54 -65.43 -18.59
C GLU A 81 -7.48 -66.63 -18.37
N THR A 82 -7.85 -67.26 -19.50
CA THR A 82 -8.44 -68.60 -19.58
C THR A 82 -7.69 -69.36 -20.69
N GLU A 83 -7.10 -70.52 -20.37
CA GLU A 83 -6.33 -71.35 -21.34
C GLU A 83 -5.17 -70.60 -22.04
N GLY A 84 -4.49 -69.68 -21.36
CA GLY A 84 -3.32 -68.99 -21.91
C GLY A 84 -3.64 -67.77 -22.77
N LYS A 85 -4.87 -67.24 -22.71
CA LYS A 85 -5.32 -66.04 -23.43
C LYS A 85 -6.21 -65.17 -22.56
N TYR A 86 -6.14 -63.86 -22.76
CA TYR A 86 -7.06 -62.91 -22.17
C TYR A 86 -8.52 -63.30 -22.45
N ASP A 87 -9.32 -63.38 -21.39
CA ASP A 87 -10.75 -63.72 -21.46
C ASP A 87 -11.61 -62.56 -20.96
N GLU A 88 -11.98 -61.68 -21.89
CA GLU A 88 -12.84 -60.52 -21.63
C GLU A 88 -14.25 -60.90 -21.09
N ASN A 89 -14.68 -62.15 -21.27
CA ASN A 89 -16.03 -62.59 -20.92
C ASN A 89 -16.18 -63.01 -19.46
N ARG A 90 -15.09 -62.99 -18.69
CA ARG A 90 -15.13 -63.34 -17.27
C ARG A 90 -16.06 -62.41 -16.49
N ILE A 91 -16.77 -63.00 -15.55
CA ILE A 91 -17.71 -62.29 -14.67
C ILE A 91 -16.96 -61.86 -13.41
N VAL A 92 -16.96 -60.54 -13.16
CA VAL A 92 -16.36 -59.91 -11.98
C VAL A 92 -17.47 -59.52 -11.03
N ASP A 93 -17.68 -60.30 -9.98
CA ASP A 93 -18.56 -59.91 -8.86
C ASP A 93 -17.85 -58.83 -8.03
N LEU A 94 -18.46 -57.65 -7.94
CA LEU A 94 -17.78 -56.49 -7.37
C LEU A 94 -17.46 -56.67 -5.89
N LYS A 95 -18.30 -57.39 -5.15
CA LYS A 95 -18.14 -57.57 -3.71
C LYS A 95 -17.13 -58.66 -3.37
N GLU A 96 -17.11 -59.74 -4.15
CA GLU A 96 -16.10 -60.78 -4.04
C GLU A 96 -14.72 -60.25 -4.41
N TYR A 97 -14.64 -59.50 -5.52
CA TYR A 97 -13.38 -58.90 -5.96
C TYR A 97 -12.83 -57.87 -4.95
N ASP A 98 -13.68 -57.01 -4.38
CA ASP A 98 -13.28 -56.07 -3.32
C ASP A 98 -12.70 -56.78 -2.08
N SER A 99 -13.22 -57.97 -1.76
CA SER A 99 -12.78 -58.75 -0.59
C SER A 99 -11.49 -59.53 -0.84
N ASP A 100 -11.42 -60.27 -1.95
CA ASP A 100 -10.39 -61.29 -2.17
C ASP A 100 -9.45 -61.00 -3.34
N ARG A 101 -9.69 -59.91 -4.10
CA ARG A 101 -8.95 -59.55 -5.33
C ARG A 101 -8.89 -60.66 -6.37
N LYS A 102 -9.91 -61.53 -6.40
CA LYS A 102 -10.00 -62.68 -7.30
C LYS A 102 -11.28 -62.64 -8.13
N ILE A 103 -11.18 -63.12 -9.37
CA ILE A 103 -12.30 -63.22 -10.31
C ILE A 103 -12.78 -64.67 -10.36
N SER A 104 -13.84 -64.98 -9.63
CA SER A 104 -14.44 -66.33 -9.56
C SER A 104 -15.19 -66.77 -10.82
N ASN A 105 -15.49 -65.82 -11.73
CA ASN A 105 -16.33 -66.02 -12.91
C ASN A 105 -17.79 -66.37 -12.57
N GLU A 106 -18.25 -66.05 -11.36
CA GLU A 106 -19.64 -66.24 -10.91
C GLU A 106 -20.24 -64.92 -10.40
N ASN A 107 -21.54 -64.71 -10.59
CA ASN A 107 -22.26 -63.57 -10.00
C ASN A 107 -22.91 -64.00 -8.67
N VAL A 108 -22.09 -64.13 -7.63
CA VAL A 108 -22.52 -64.66 -6.32
C VAL A 108 -23.37 -63.66 -5.54
N ASN A 109 -22.99 -62.37 -5.55
CA ASN A 109 -23.61 -61.30 -4.76
C ASN A 109 -24.65 -60.50 -5.53
N GLY A 110 -24.90 -60.80 -6.81
CA GLY A 110 -25.95 -60.17 -7.62
C GLY A 110 -25.52 -58.89 -8.33
N LEU A 111 -24.30 -58.41 -8.11
CA LEU A 111 -23.73 -57.23 -8.76
C LEU A 111 -22.38 -57.59 -9.36
N ALA A 112 -22.39 -57.84 -10.67
CA ALA A 112 -21.22 -58.25 -11.41
C ALA A 112 -21.18 -57.62 -12.80
N TYR A 113 -19.98 -57.43 -13.33
CA TYR A 113 -19.74 -56.87 -14.65
C TYR A 113 -18.85 -57.81 -15.48
N ARG A 114 -18.83 -57.65 -16.80
CA ARG A 114 -17.86 -58.38 -17.62
C ARG A 114 -16.49 -57.72 -17.48
N LEU A 115 -15.45 -58.53 -17.44
CA LEU A 115 -14.08 -58.07 -17.29
C LEU A 115 -13.69 -57.07 -18.39
N GLY A 116 -14.01 -57.36 -19.65
CA GLY A 116 -13.73 -56.44 -20.77
C GLY A 116 -14.40 -55.08 -20.64
N ASP A 117 -15.62 -55.04 -20.07
CA ASP A 117 -16.34 -53.78 -19.86
C ASP A 117 -15.71 -52.94 -18.74
N LEU A 118 -15.20 -53.58 -17.68
CA LEU A 118 -14.49 -52.90 -16.58
C LEU A 118 -13.10 -52.40 -17.00
N VAL A 119 -12.38 -53.17 -17.81
CA VAL A 119 -11.07 -52.77 -18.35
C VAL A 119 -11.21 -51.54 -19.25
N ASN A 120 -12.21 -51.55 -20.15
CA ASN A 120 -12.44 -50.49 -21.12
C ASN A 120 -13.43 -49.41 -20.63
N TYR A 121 -13.73 -49.39 -19.32
CA TYR A 121 -14.77 -48.56 -18.73
C TYR A 121 -14.64 -47.08 -19.08
N TRP A 122 -13.42 -46.58 -19.16
CA TRP A 122 -13.10 -45.17 -19.44
C TRP A 122 -12.84 -44.88 -20.93
N GLU A 123 -12.70 -45.90 -21.78
CA GLU A 123 -12.48 -45.72 -23.22
C GLU A 123 -13.80 -45.51 -23.98
N ASN A 124 -14.90 -46.06 -23.45
CA ASN A 124 -16.25 -45.98 -24.03
C ASN A 124 -16.93 -44.60 -23.89
N ASP A 125 -16.22 -43.55 -23.47
CA ASP A 125 -16.74 -42.17 -23.44
C ASP A 125 -17.02 -41.63 -24.86
N GLN A 126 -16.61 -42.38 -25.91
CA GLN A 126 -17.02 -42.17 -27.30
C GLN A 126 -17.90 -43.34 -27.80
N GLU A 127 -19.22 -43.13 -27.75
CA GLU A 127 -20.27 -43.87 -28.49
C GLU A 127 -20.75 -45.23 -27.91
N MET A 128 -21.84 -45.22 -27.12
CA MET A 128 -22.64 -46.44 -26.80
C MET A 128 -24.12 -46.37 -27.23
N TYR A 129 -24.63 -47.53 -27.66
CA TYR A 129 -26.01 -47.79 -28.09
C TYR A 129 -26.61 -48.94 -27.26
N TYR A 130 -27.93 -48.95 -27.03
CA TYR A 130 -28.65 -50.08 -26.43
C TYR A 130 -28.64 -51.34 -27.33
N ALA A 131 -28.89 -52.52 -26.74
CA ALA A 131 -29.00 -53.80 -27.45
C ALA A 131 -30.12 -53.86 -28.51
N ASP A 132 -31.02 -52.86 -28.54
CA ASP A 132 -32.05 -52.70 -29.57
C ASP A 132 -31.64 -51.72 -30.70
N GLY A 133 -30.42 -51.19 -30.67
CA GLY A 133 -29.87 -50.28 -31.66
C GLY A 133 -30.19 -48.80 -31.46
N THR A 134 -30.74 -48.39 -30.31
CA THR A 134 -30.96 -46.96 -30.00
C THR A 134 -29.72 -46.31 -29.36
N LYS A 135 -29.37 -45.10 -29.81
CA LYS A 135 -28.22 -44.33 -29.29
C LYS A 135 -28.51 -43.95 -27.84
N MET A 136 -27.59 -44.19 -26.90
CA MET A 136 -27.66 -43.49 -25.62
C MET A 136 -27.47 -42.00 -25.94
N ALA A 137 -28.53 -41.22 -25.78
CA ALA A 137 -28.50 -39.79 -26.06
C ALA A 137 -27.48 -39.14 -25.12
N ASP A 138 -26.74 -38.14 -25.63
CA ASP A 138 -25.86 -37.26 -24.85
C ASP A 138 -26.41 -37.04 -23.42
N GLY A 139 -25.61 -37.41 -22.42
CA GLY A 139 -25.79 -37.00 -21.02
C GLY A 139 -26.72 -37.85 -20.15
N ASP A 140 -26.35 -39.10 -19.83
CA ASP A 140 -26.79 -39.75 -18.58
C ASP A 140 -25.79 -39.53 -17.43
N ASN A 141 -24.60 -38.98 -17.72
CA ASN A 141 -23.68 -38.50 -16.67
C ASN A 141 -24.21 -37.32 -15.87
N ASP A 142 -25.07 -36.50 -16.48
CA ASP A 142 -25.75 -35.38 -15.81
C ASP A 142 -27.18 -35.72 -15.36
N ASP A 143 -27.69 -36.93 -15.61
CA ASP A 143 -29.07 -37.30 -15.20
C ASP A 143 -29.09 -37.59 -13.69
N GLU A 144 -29.89 -36.83 -12.95
CA GLU A 144 -29.96 -36.91 -11.50
C GLU A 144 -30.70 -38.17 -11.06
N ILE A 145 -30.34 -38.73 -9.89
CA ILE A 145 -30.99 -39.93 -9.37
C ILE A 145 -32.01 -39.52 -8.32
N ILE A 146 -33.24 -40.00 -8.46
CA ILE A 146 -34.32 -39.79 -7.49
C ILE A 146 -34.51 -41.08 -6.69
N VAL A 147 -34.42 -40.98 -5.37
CA VAL A 147 -34.67 -42.07 -4.43
C VAL A 147 -36.09 -41.95 -3.92
N CYS A 148 -36.86 -43.03 -4.01
CA CYS A 148 -38.23 -43.11 -3.54
C CYS A 148 -38.38 -44.27 -2.55
N GLN A 149 -38.87 -44.00 -1.34
CA GLN A 149 -39.14 -44.99 -0.31
C GLN A 149 -40.59 -45.50 -0.42
N LYS A 150 -40.77 -46.82 -0.38
CA LYS A 150 -42.07 -47.50 -0.36
C LYS A 150 -42.59 -47.67 1.08
N ASP A 151 -43.87 -47.99 1.21
CA ASP A 151 -44.54 -48.21 2.49
C ASP A 151 -43.93 -49.37 3.32
N ASP A 152 -43.34 -50.37 2.66
CA ASP A 152 -42.68 -51.52 3.31
C ASP A 152 -41.24 -51.23 3.77
N GLY A 153 -40.76 -49.99 3.57
CA GLY A 153 -39.42 -49.54 3.93
C GLY A 153 -38.36 -49.82 2.86
N THR A 154 -38.70 -50.48 1.75
CA THR A 154 -37.79 -50.67 0.61
C THR A 154 -37.71 -49.40 -0.24
N TYR A 155 -36.69 -49.32 -1.09
CA TYR A 155 -36.42 -48.17 -1.94
C TYR A 155 -36.63 -48.49 -3.42
N HIS A 156 -36.90 -47.46 -4.20
CA HIS A 156 -36.89 -47.50 -5.66
C HIS A 156 -36.11 -46.28 -6.17
N TYR A 157 -35.15 -46.53 -7.04
CA TYR A 157 -34.26 -45.53 -7.61
C TYR A 157 -34.65 -45.29 -9.07
N TYR A 158 -34.80 -44.03 -9.45
CA TYR A 158 -35.07 -43.61 -10.81
C TYR A 158 -33.97 -42.69 -11.32
N TYR A 159 -33.63 -42.79 -12.60
CA TYR A 159 -33.04 -41.64 -13.29
C TYR A 159 -34.11 -40.56 -13.47
N GLU A 160 -33.75 -39.28 -13.38
CA GLU A 160 -34.67 -38.15 -13.47
C GLU A 160 -35.55 -38.24 -14.73
N LYS A 161 -34.97 -38.58 -15.90
CA LYS A 161 -35.74 -38.73 -17.15
C LYS A 161 -36.81 -39.81 -17.06
N GLU A 162 -36.54 -40.92 -16.37
CA GLU A 162 -37.50 -42.00 -16.14
C GLU A 162 -38.56 -41.57 -15.14
N PHE A 163 -38.16 -40.94 -14.05
CA PHE A 163 -39.06 -40.40 -13.04
C PHE A 163 -40.08 -39.43 -13.66
N ARG A 164 -39.62 -38.47 -14.47
CA ARG A 164 -40.50 -37.54 -15.20
C ARG A 164 -41.46 -38.25 -16.15
N ARG A 165 -41.04 -39.35 -16.76
CA ARG A 165 -41.86 -40.14 -17.69
C ARG A 165 -43.02 -40.82 -16.97
N GLU A 166 -42.81 -41.32 -15.76
CA GLU A 166 -43.87 -41.92 -14.95
C GLU A 166 -44.98 -40.92 -14.63
N PHE A 167 -44.63 -39.68 -14.30
CA PHE A 167 -45.62 -38.60 -14.10
C PHE A 167 -46.31 -38.18 -15.40
N LYS A 168 -45.54 -38.07 -16.50
CA LYS A 168 -46.09 -37.69 -17.81
C LYS A 168 -47.07 -38.73 -18.37
N ASN A 169 -46.82 -40.01 -18.11
CA ASN A 169 -47.68 -41.11 -18.55
C ASN A 169 -48.90 -41.31 -17.63
N GLY A 170 -48.97 -40.59 -16.51
CA GLY A 170 -50.04 -40.73 -15.52
C GLY A 170 -49.90 -41.98 -14.64
N ASN A 171 -48.73 -42.62 -14.61
CA ASN A 171 -48.46 -43.75 -13.74
C ASN A 171 -48.24 -43.30 -12.29
N LEU A 172 -47.65 -42.11 -12.10
CA LEU A 172 -47.43 -41.47 -10.80
C LEU A 172 -48.06 -40.07 -10.77
N GLN A 173 -48.49 -39.64 -9.59
CA GLN A 173 -49.02 -38.30 -9.35
C GLN A 173 -48.71 -37.84 -7.92
N PHE A 174 -48.54 -36.53 -7.73
CA PHE A 174 -48.33 -35.95 -6.39
C PHE A 174 -49.67 -35.82 -5.69
N GLY A 175 -49.83 -36.48 -4.54
CA GLY A 175 -51.08 -36.47 -3.76
C GLY A 175 -51.41 -35.12 -3.12
N ASN A 176 -50.41 -34.24 -2.96
CA ASN A 176 -50.55 -32.92 -2.34
C ASN A 176 -50.27 -31.78 -3.35
N MET A 177 -50.74 -31.92 -4.60
CA MET A 177 -50.49 -30.92 -5.66
C MET A 177 -51.11 -29.55 -5.38
N ASP A 178 -52.20 -29.49 -4.61
CA ASP A 178 -52.83 -28.23 -4.20
C ASP A 178 -51.95 -27.48 -3.18
N GLU A 179 -51.28 -28.18 -2.27
CA GLU A 179 -50.30 -27.58 -1.34
C GLU A 179 -49.09 -27.02 -2.09
N ALA A 180 -48.61 -27.70 -3.15
CA ALA A 180 -47.53 -27.21 -4.00
C ALA A 180 -47.86 -25.86 -4.66
N LYS A 181 -49.13 -25.68 -5.08
CA LYS A 181 -49.63 -24.45 -5.70
C LYS A 181 -49.81 -23.33 -4.67
N ASP A 182 -50.45 -23.63 -3.55
CA ASP A 182 -50.84 -22.62 -2.56
C ASP A 182 -49.66 -22.17 -1.67
N GLU A 183 -48.76 -23.08 -1.31
CA GLU A 183 -47.66 -22.80 -0.37
C GLU A 183 -46.35 -22.42 -1.08
N TYR A 184 -46.05 -23.05 -2.21
CA TYR A 184 -44.77 -22.88 -2.92
C TYR A 184 -44.89 -22.23 -4.30
N SER A 185 -46.10 -21.86 -4.74
CA SER A 185 -46.36 -21.25 -6.05
C SER A 185 -45.88 -22.09 -7.25
N LEU A 186 -45.87 -23.42 -7.12
CA LEU A 186 -45.51 -24.35 -8.20
C LEU A 186 -46.79 -24.79 -8.93
N GLU A 187 -46.94 -24.38 -10.19
CA GLU A 187 -48.17 -24.56 -10.96
C GLU A 187 -48.23 -25.87 -11.74
N SER A 188 -47.08 -26.50 -12.02
CA SER A 188 -46.99 -27.71 -12.82
C SER A 188 -46.21 -28.85 -12.16
N THR A 189 -46.52 -30.09 -12.53
CA THR A 189 -45.78 -31.29 -12.11
C THR A 189 -44.30 -31.20 -12.47
N GLY A 190 -43.97 -30.54 -13.59
CA GLY A 190 -42.59 -30.29 -13.99
C GLY A 190 -41.85 -29.42 -12.98
N GLU A 191 -42.44 -28.31 -12.55
CA GLU A 191 -41.86 -27.40 -11.55
C GLU A 191 -41.70 -28.05 -10.17
N VAL A 192 -42.60 -28.97 -9.80
CA VAL A 192 -42.47 -29.78 -8.57
C VAL A 192 -41.30 -30.76 -8.66
N ILE A 193 -41.06 -31.36 -9.83
CA ILE A 193 -39.89 -32.23 -10.05
C ILE A 193 -38.60 -31.40 -10.10
N ASP A 194 -38.62 -30.22 -10.75
CA ASP A 194 -37.46 -29.32 -10.83
C ASP A 194 -37.03 -28.83 -9.44
N SER A 195 -38.00 -28.52 -8.57
CA SER A 195 -37.71 -28.12 -7.18
C SER A 195 -37.15 -29.27 -6.34
N LEU A 196 -37.54 -30.53 -6.62
CA LEU A 196 -36.97 -31.72 -5.97
C LEU A 196 -35.50 -31.92 -6.36
N ILE A 197 -35.17 -31.73 -7.63
CA ILE A 197 -33.83 -31.93 -8.17
C ILE A 197 -32.88 -30.80 -7.73
N ASN A 198 -33.35 -29.55 -7.81
CA ASN A 198 -32.55 -28.40 -7.45
C ASN A 198 -32.59 -28.07 -5.94
N GLU A 199 -33.26 -28.90 -5.13
CA GLU A 199 -33.44 -28.75 -3.68
C GLU A 199 -33.96 -27.36 -3.26
N TRP A 200 -34.83 -26.76 -4.08
CA TRP A 200 -35.43 -25.45 -3.77
C TRP A 200 -36.36 -25.50 -2.55
N ILE A 201 -36.89 -26.69 -2.27
CA ILE A 201 -37.79 -26.97 -1.15
C ILE A 201 -37.16 -28.10 -0.33
N GLU A 202 -37.31 -28.05 0.99
CA GLU A 202 -36.81 -29.11 1.87
C GLU A 202 -37.38 -30.47 1.44
N SER A 203 -36.51 -31.50 1.38
CA SER A 203 -36.93 -32.88 1.06
C SER A 203 -37.94 -33.48 2.05
N SER A 204 -38.18 -32.81 3.18
CA SER A 204 -39.23 -33.09 4.16
C SER A 204 -40.61 -32.55 3.80
N ALA A 205 -40.76 -31.75 2.73
CA ALA A 205 -42.05 -31.16 2.37
C ALA A 205 -43.11 -32.23 2.09
N SER A 206 -44.36 -31.92 2.44
CA SER A 206 -45.52 -32.81 2.32
C SER A 206 -45.75 -33.27 0.87
N ILE A 207 -45.41 -32.43 -0.12
CA ILE A 207 -45.53 -32.70 -1.55
C ILE A 207 -44.68 -33.91 -1.99
N TYR A 208 -43.53 -34.14 -1.34
CA TYR A 208 -42.64 -35.26 -1.63
C TYR A 208 -42.92 -36.50 -0.79
N ARG A 209 -43.86 -36.42 0.16
CA ARG A 209 -44.22 -37.50 1.11
C ARG A 209 -45.47 -38.31 0.75
N ASN A 210 -46.08 -38.02 -0.39
CA ASN A 210 -47.32 -38.67 -0.81
C ASN A 210 -47.39 -38.78 -2.35
N ILE A 211 -46.74 -39.80 -2.92
CA ILE A 211 -46.83 -40.07 -4.36
C ILE A 211 -47.78 -41.25 -4.58
N LEU A 212 -48.78 -41.03 -5.43
CA LEU A 212 -49.85 -41.97 -5.70
C LEU A 212 -49.69 -42.61 -7.09
N ASP A 213 -50.24 -43.81 -7.28
CA ASP A 213 -50.42 -44.42 -8.60
C ASP A 213 -51.64 -43.86 -9.34
N SER A 214 -51.89 -44.36 -10.55
CA SER A 214 -53.04 -44.07 -11.39
C SER A 214 -54.41 -44.45 -10.78
N GLU A 215 -54.42 -45.25 -9.71
CA GLU A 215 -55.62 -45.67 -8.96
C GLU A 215 -55.77 -44.88 -7.63
N ASN A 216 -55.00 -43.81 -7.43
CA ASN A 216 -54.95 -42.98 -6.21
C ASN A 216 -54.49 -43.74 -4.94
N ARG A 217 -53.73 -44.83 -5.09
CA ARG A 217 -53.11 -45.52 -3.95
C ARG A 217 -51.70 -44.96 -3.72
N GLN A 218 -51.32 -44.77 -2.47
CA GLN A 218 -49.96 -44.38 -2.13
C GLN A 218 -48.97 -45.49 -2.53
N VAL A 219 -47.95 -45.11 -3.30
CA VAL A 219 -46.88 -46.01 -3.74
C VAL A 219 -45.57 -45.65 -3.05
N TYR A 220 -45.31 -44.36 -2.83
CA TYR A 220 -44.10 -43.88 -2.17
C TYR A 220 -44.42 -42.95 -1.00
N THR A 221 -43.80 -43.23 0.15
CA THR A 221 -43.90 -42.44 1.39
C THR A 221 -43.02 -41.20 1.39
N LYS A 222 -41.94 -41.21 0.60
CA LYS A 222 -41.00 -40.10 0.47
C LYS A 222 -40.17 -40.26 -0.80
N CYS A 223 -39.95 -39.18 -1.56
CA CYS A 223 -38.88 -39.12 -2.56
C CYS A 223 -37.94 -37.93 -2.32
N TRP A 224 -36.67 -38.09 -2.70
CA TRP A 224 -35.64 -37.06 -2.62
C TRP A 224 -34.58 -37.30 -3.70
N ARG A 225 -33.81 -36.26 -4.02
CA ARG A 225 -32.62 -36.40 -4.87
C ARG A 225 -31.54 -37.16 -4.12
N TYR A 226 -30.90 -38.11 -4.78
CA TYR A 226 -29.76 -38.83 -4.25
C TYR A 226 -28.58 -37.88 -4.03
N ASP A 227 -28.03 -37.90 -2.81
CA ASP A 227 -26.97 -37.01 -2.33
C ASP A 227 -25.60 -37.69 -2.21
N GLY A 228 -25.52 -38.98 -2.58
CA GLY A 228 -24.27 -39.74 -2.57
C GLY A 228 -23.39 -39.48 -3.79
N GLU A 229 -22.14 -39.94 -3.72
CA GLU A 229 -21.19 -39.84 -4.83
C GLU A 229 -21.68 -40.66 -6.03
N LYS A 230 -21.75 -40.02 -7.20
CA LYS A 230 -22.17 -40.64 -8.46
C LYS A 230 -20.95 -41.11 -9.22
N VAL A 231 -20.95 -42.39 -9.58
CA VAL A 231 -20.01 -42.94 -10.56
C VAL A 231 -20.72 -43.00 -11.91
N SER A 232 -20.06 -42.47 -12.94
CA SER A 232 -20.49 -42.53 -14.35
C SER A 232 -20.65 -43.99 -14.76
N GLU A 233 -21.86 -44.47 -15.05
CA GLU A 233 -22.07 -45.86 -15.48
C GLU A 233 -21.91 -45.98 -16.99
N ASN A 234 -20.73 -46.45 -17.43
CA ASN A 234 -20.38 -46.54 -18.85
C ASN A 234 -20.68 -47.91 -19.48
N CYS A 235 -21.03 -48.90 -18.68
CA CYS A 235 -21.35 -50.26 -19.12
C CYS A 235 -22.44 -50.87 -18.24
N ALA A 236 -23.17 -51.86 -18.76
CA ALA A 236 -24.27 -52.49 -18.03
C ALA A 236 -23.81 -53.70 -17.18
N PRO A 237 -24.38 -53.90 -15.98
CA PRO A 237 -24.12 -55.09 -15.16
C PRO A 237 -24.68 -56.36 -15.81
N VAL A 238 -24.07 -57.51 -15.49
CA VAL A 238 -24.48 -58.81 -16.02
C VAL A 238 -25.89 -59.15 -15.55
N GLY A 239 -26.83 -59.23 -16.50
CA GLY A 239 -28.21 -59.62 -16.24
C GLY A 239 -29.17 -58.48 -15.90
N ALA A 240 -28.72 -57.22 -15.96
CA ALA A 240 -29.56 -56.03 -15.80
C ALA A 240 -29.17 -54.93 -16.81
N LYS A 241 -30.04 -53.94 -17.03
CA LYS A 241 -29.81 -52.86 -18.00
C LYS A 241 -28.86 -51.78 -17.47
N ASN A 242 -28.87 -51.56 -16.16
CA ASN A 242 -28.07 -50.55 -15.45
C ASN A 242 -28.02 -50.90 -13.95
N LEU A 243 -27.18 -50.19 -13.20
CA LEU A 243 -26.99 -50.37 -11.76
C LEU A 243 -28.28 -50.14 -10.98
N LEU A 244 -29.10 -49.16 -11.40
CA LEU A 244 -30.36 -48.85 -10.74
C LEU A 244 -31.34 -50.05 -10.79
N GLU A 245 -31.38 -50.79 -11.89
CA GLU A 245 -32.19 -52.00 -12.01
C GLU A 245 -31.73 -53.09 -11.03
N VAL A 246 -30.43 -53.23 -10.81
CA VAL A 246 -29.87 -54.19 -9.83
C VAL A 246 -30.31 -53.82 -8.40
N VAL A 247 -30.09 -52.57 -7.98
CA VAL A 247 -30.47 -52.13 -6.62
C VAL A 247 -31.99 -52.10 -6.41
N ASN A 248 -32.77 -51.96 -7.48
CA ASN A 248 -34.24 -51.99 -7.42
C ASN A 248 -34.82 -53.41 -7.30
N LYS A 249 -34.20 -54.40 -7.96
CA LYS A 249 -34.71 -55.78 -8.01
C LYS A 249 -34.11 -56.69 -6.95
N ASP A 250 -32.83 -56.51 -6.64
CA ASP A 250 -32.13 -57.37 -5.70
C ASP A 250 -32.23 -56.84 -4.27
N SER A 251 -32.92 -57.60 -3.42
CA SER A 251 -33.07 -57.29 -1.99
C SER A 251 -31.75 -57.13 -1.23
N ARG A 252 -30.62 -57.67 -1.73
CA ARG A 252 -29.29 -57.53 -1.12
C ARG A 252 -28.73 -56.11 -1.27
N TRP A 253 -29.10 -55.43 -2.35
CA TRP A 253 -28.58 -54.13 -2.79
C TRP A 253 -29.58 -52.99 -2.61
N ASN A 254 -30.86 -53.29 -2.40
CA ASN A 254 -31.87 -52.28 -2.12
C ASN A 254 -31.51 -51.45 -0.88
N GLY A 255 -31.52 -50.13 -1.01
CA GLY A 255 -31.06 -49.21 0.06
C GLY A 255 -29.54 -48.98 0.11
N LYS A 256 -28.75 -49.62 -0.75
CA LYS A 256 -27.27 -49.59 -0.73
C LYS A 256 -26.64 -49.11 -2.03
N LEU A 257 -27.29 -48.15 -2.71
CA LEU A 257 -26.79 -47.61 -3.98
C LEU A 257 -25.38 -47.00 -3.83
N SER A 258 -25.10 -46.32 -2.73
CA SER A 258 -23.77 -45.74 -2.47
C SER A 258 -22.68 -46.80 -2.36
N ASP A 259 -22.94 -47.90 -1.63
CA ASP A 259 -22.01 -49.02 -1.53
C ASP A 259 -21.77 -49.65 -2.91
N ALA A 260 -22.84 -49.83 -3.70
CA ALA A 260 -22.77 -50.41 -5.04
C ALA A 260 -21.95 -49.53 -6.01
N MET A 261 -22.17 -48.21 -5.99
CA MET A 261 -21.41 -47.24 -6.79
C MET A 261 -19.94 -47.17 -6.37
N SER A 262 -19.66 -47.15 -5.07
CA SER A 262 -18.29 -47.13 -4.55
C SER A 262 -17.53 -48.40 -4.93
N LEU A 263 -18.17 -49.57 -4.79
CA LEU A 263 -17.60 -50.85 -5.23
C LEU A 263 -17.30 -50.85 -6.73
N LEU A 264 -18.20 -50.30 -7.55
CA LEU A 264 -17.97 -50.19 -8.99
C LEU A 264 -16.76 -49.30 -9.30
N GLY A 265 -16.70 -48.09 -8.73
CA GLY A 265 -15.57 -47.18 -8.95
C GLY A 265 -14.23 -47.77 -8.53
N ASN A 266 -14.17 -48.34 -7.31
CA ASN A 266 -12.95 -48.98 -6.79
C ASN A 266 -12.52 -50.19 -7.63
N THR A 267 -13.49 -51.01 -8.07
CA THR A 267 -13.23 -52.19 -8.89
C THR A 267 -12.74 -51.79 -10.27
N VAL A 268 -13.36 -50.80 -10.92
CA VAL A 268 -12.93 -50.30 -12.23
C VAL A 268 -11.48 -49.84 -12.18
N ASP A 269 -11.12 -48.99 -11.22
CA ASP A 269 -9.75 -48.48 -11.12
C ASP A 269 -8.74 -49.58 -10.79
N SER A 270 -9.12 -50.51 -9.90
CA SER A 270 -8.28 -51.65 -9.53
C SER A 270 -8.06 -52.60 -10.70
N VAL A 271 -9.13 -53.10 -11.30
CA VAL A 271 -9.11 -54.04 -12.43
C VAL A 271 -8.35 -53.44 -13.60
N ARG A 272 -8.57 -52.16 -13.91
CA ARG A 272 -7.84 -51.47 -14.99
C ARG A 272 -6.34 -51.40 -14.70
N ASN A 273 -5.94 -50.95 -13.50
CA ASN A 273 -4.53 -50.85 -13.15
C ASN A 273 -3.86 -52.24 -13.16
N GLU A 274 -4.50 -53.24 -12.56
CA GLU A 274 -4.03 -54.62 -12.55
C GLU A 274 -3.92 -55.20 -13.99
N PHE A 275 -4.90 -54.92 -14.85
CA PHE A 275 -4.89 -55.33 -16.25
C PHE A 275 -3.78 -54.67 -17.06
N LEU A 276 -3.59 -53.35 -16.91
CA LEU A 276 -2.52 -52.63 -17.62
C LEU A 276 -1.14 -53.14 -17.21
N THR A 277 -0.92 -53.39 -15.92
CA THR A 277 0.33 -54.03 -15.44
C THR A 277 0.49 -55.43 -16.02
N TRP A 278 -0.55 -56.26 -15.96
CA TRP A 278 -0.51 -57.63 -16.50
C TRP A 278 -0.25 -57.64 -18.02
N GLN A 279 -0.95 -56.80 -18.79
CA GLN A 279 -0.79 -56.67 -20.24
C GLN A 279 0.63 -56.19 -20.60
N TYR A 280 1.13 -55.17 -19.91
CA TYR A 280 2.48 -54.65 -20.11
C TYR A 280 3.52 -55.75 -19.86
N VAL A 281 3.43 -56.46 -18.73
CA VAL A 281 4.38 -57.53 -18.39
C VAL A 281 4.32 -58.67 -19.42
N THR A 282 3.12 -59.10 -19.80
CA THR A 282 2.90 -60.24 -20.70
C THR A 282 3.46 -59.99 -22.11
N GLU A 283 3.46 -58.74 -22.57
CA GLU A 283 4.00 -58.37 -23.89
C GLU A 283 5.48 -57.95 -23.85
N GLU A 284 5.86 -57.08 -22.91
CA GLU A 284 7.23 -56.52 -22.84
C GLU A 284 8.24 -57.55 -22.32
N TYR A 285 7.88 -58.31 -21.28
CA TYR A 285 8.76 -59.31 -20.68
C TYR A 285 8.62 -60.70 -21.33
N LYS A 286 7.95 -60.80 -22.48
CA LYS A 286 7.83 -62.03 -23.25
C LYS A 286 9.20 -62.51 -23.76
N GLU A 287 9.39 -63.83 -23.82
CA GLU A 287 10.60 -64.41 -24.41
C GLU A 287 10.81 -63.93 -25.86
N GLY A 288 11.97 -63.32 -26.10
CA GLY A 288 12.33 -62.70 -27.38
C GLY A 288 12.18 -61.18 -27.40
N ASN A 289 11.39 -60.60 -26.50
CA ASN A 289 11.17 -59.15 -26.39
C ASN A 289 12.02 -58.50 -25.29
N THR A 290 12.55 -59.26 -24.33
CA THR A 290 13.40 -58.75 -23.24
C THR A 290 14.69 -59.55 -23.01
N ASN A 291 15.72 -58.87 -22.52
CA ASN A 291 16.95 -59.44 -21.96
C ASN A 291 16.74 -60.04 -20.56
N LEU A 292 15.62 -59.76 -19.90
CA LEU A 292 15.28 -60.29 -18.58
C LEU A 292 14.62 -61.68 -18.68
N ALA A 293 15.08 -62.60 -17.86
CA ALA A 293 14.46 -63.90 -17.64
C ALA A 293 14.07 -64.00 -16.16
N TYR A 294 12.85 -64.46 -15.88
CA TYR A 294 12.41 -64.73 -14.52
C TYR A 294 11.89 -66.15 -14.38
N MET A 295 11.98 -66.68 -13.16
CA MET A 295 11.40 -67.96 -12.78
C MET A 295 10.93 -67.86 -11.34
N ILE A 296 9.62 -68.01 -11.13
CA ILE A 296 8.95 -68.04 -9.83
C ILE A 296 8.46 -69.46 -9.62
N VAL A 297 9.00 -70.14 -8.61
CA VAL A 297 8.71 -71.54 -8.32
C VAL A 297 7.76 -71.61 -7.13
N ASP A 298 6.57 -72.12 -7.36
CA ASP A 298 5.60 -72.47 -6.32
C ASP A 298 5.93 -73.87 -5.80
N LEU A 299 6.51 -73.92 -4.60
CA LEU A 299 6.97 -75.18 -4.00
C LEU A 299 5.80 -76.02 -3.45
N ASP A 300 4.67 -75.38 -3.14
CA ASP A 300 3.51 -76.04 -2.55
C ASP A 300 2.66 -76.72 -3.64
N ASN A 301 2.41 -76.02 -4.76
CA ASN A 301 1.64 -76.53 -5.89
C ASN A 301 2.50 -77.19 -6.98
N LYS A 302 3.83 -77.19 -6.82
CA LYS A 302 4.80 -77.74 -7.78
C LYS A 302 4.66 -77.16 -9.19
N LYS A 303 4.49 -75.85 -9.27
CA LYS A 303 4.33 -75.11 -10.53
C LYS A 303 5.47 -74.10 -10.71
N VAL A 304 5.84 -73.82 -11.96
CA VAL A 304 6.84 -72.80 -12.29
C VAL A 304 6.21 -71.77 -13.22
N TYR A 305 6.31 -70.50 -12.83
CA TYR A 305 5.90 -69.35 -13.61
C TYR A 305 7.15 -68.67 -14.18
N THR A 306 7.21 -68.52 -15.49
CA THR A 306 8.42 -68.03 -16.17
C THR A 306 8.08 -67.56 -17.57
N ASN A 307 8.79 -66.52 -18.03
CA ASN A 307 8.71 -66.11 -19.43
C ASN A 307 9.43 -67.05 -20.40
N ARG A 308 10.23 -68.01 -19.92
CA ARG A 308 11.02 -68.93 -20.75
C ARG A 308 10.38 -70.31 -20.83
N LEU A 309 10.02 -70.75 -22.04
CA LEU A 309 9.42 -72.08 -22.23
C LEU A 309 10.32 -73.22 -21.71
N ALA A 310 11.64 -73.04 -21.84
CA ALA A 310 12.63 -74.01 -21.38
C ALA A 310 12.64 -74.21 -19.85
N TYR A 311 12.14 -73.26 -19.07
CA TYR A 311 12.22 -73.28 -17.61
C TYR A 311 10.91 -73.74 -16.91
N GLN A 312 9.85 -74.00 -17.67
CA GLN A 312 8.51 -74.32 -17.12
C GLN A 312 8.41 -75.65 -16.36
N ARG A 313 9.36 -76.58 -16.55
CA ARG A 313 9.29 -77.91 -15.93
C ARG A 313 9.78 -77.85 -14.48
N PHE A 314 8.86 -78.10 -13.54
CA PHE A 314 9.16 -78.12 -12.10
C PHE A 314 10.32 -79.07 -11.75
N ASP A 315 10.35 -80.30 -12.23
CA ASP A 315 11.41 -81.27 -11.86
C ASP A 315 12.85 -80.82 -12.22
N GLU A 316 13.01 -79.80 -13.07
CA GLU A 316 14.32 -79.28 -13.49
C GLU A 316 14.61 -77.86 -12.95
N TRP A 317 13.77 -77.33 -12.04
CA TRP A 317 13.86 -75.93 -11.60
C TRP A 317 15.22 -75.57 -10.96
N GLU A 318 15.80 -76.44 -10.13
CA GLU A 318 17.14 -76.20 -9.52
C GLU A 318 18.26 -76.10 -10.56
N LYS A 319 18.19 -76.93 -11.61
CA LYS A 319 19.14 -76.90 -12.73
C LYS A 319 18.95 -75.66 -13.60
N ASN A 320 17.70 -75.23 -13.77
CA ASN A 320 17.35 -74.02 -14.52
C ASN A 320 17.81 -72.76 -13.77
N LEU A 321 17.67 -72.73 -12.44
CA LEU A 321 18.21 -71.68 -11.57
C LEU A 321 19.72 -71.48 -11.79
N GLU A 322 20.50 -72.56 -11.74
CA GLU A 322 21.94 -72.52 -11.99
C GLU A 322 22.31 -72.14 -13.44
N SER A 323 21.39 -72.31 -14.38
CA SER A 323 21.55 -71.85 -15.76
C SER A 323 21.25 -70.35 -15.89
N MET A 324 20.22 -69.86 -15.20
CA MET A 324 19.86 -68.43 -15.17
C MET A 324 20.94 -67.57 -14.50
N LYS A 325 21.58 -68.06 -13.44
CA LYS A 325 22.73 -67.39 -12.80
C LYS A 325 23.91 -67.16 -13.76
N LYS A 326 23.97 -67.84 -14.90
CA LYS A 326 25.04 -67.68 -15.91
C LYS A 326 24.71 -66.66 -17.01
N LEU A 327 23.49 -66.12 -17.05
CA LEU A 327 23.08 -65.15 -18.08
C LEU A 327 23.75 -63.78 -17.90
N GLY A 328 24.12 -63.42 -16.68
CA GLY A 328 24.67 -62.10 -16.37
C GLY A 328 24.45 -61.77 -14.91
N VAL A 329 23.75 -60.65 -14.66
CA VAL A 329 23.39 -60.21 -13.32
C VAL A 329 22.06 -60.83 -12.91
N TYR A 330 21.98 -61.34 -11.68
CA TYR A 330 20.78 -61.97 -11.15
C TYR A 330 20.47 -61.56 -9.70
N ALA A 331 19.22 -61.75 -9.31
CA ALA A 331 18.73 -61.61 -7.94
C ALA A 331 17.78 -62.77 -7.61
N VAL A 332 18.03 -63.44 -6.49
CA VAL A 332 17.18 -64.52 -5.97
C VAL A 332 16.37 -64.00 -4.79
N ALA A 333 15.05 -64.16 -4.85
CA ALA A 333 14.12 -63.85 -3.77
C ALA A 333 13.62 -65.16 -3.13
N THR A 334 13.84 -65.31 -1.83
CA THR A 334 13.34 -66.44 -1.04
C THR A 334 12.66 -65.94 0.24
N PRO A 335 11.73 -66.71 0.83
CA PRO A 335 11.07 -66.36 2.09
C PRO A 335 12.06 -66.17 3.26
N LYS A 336 13.24 -66.81 3.21
CA LYS A 336 14.26 -66.74 4.27
C LYS A 336 15.43 -65.88 3.83
N LEU A 337 15.68 -64.81 4.59
CA LEU A 337 16.82 -63.92 4.36
C LEU A 337 18.20 -64.61 4.37
N THR A 338 18.32 -65.78 5.03
CA THR A 338 19.55 -66.58 5.05
C THR A 338 19.91 -67.19 3.70
N GLU A 339 18.97 -67.24 2.76
CA GLU A 339 19.11 -67.88 1.45
C GLU A 339 19.19 -66.83 0.30
N TYR A 340 19.18 -65.53 0.63
CA TYR A 340 19.33 -64.44 -0.35
C TYR A 340 20.68 -64.50 -1.08
N GLN A 341 20.64 -64.51 -2.41
CA GLN A 341 21.81 -64.48 -3.28
C GLN A 341 21.55 -63.51 -4.43
N SER A 342 22.47 -62.58 -4.65
CA SER A 342 22.33 -61.63 -5.74
C SER A 342 23.68 -61.01 -6.14
N ASP A 343 23.79 -60.64 -7.41
CA ASP A 343 24.90 -59.85 -7.96
C ASP A 343 24.62 -58.33 -7.92
N ILE A 344 23.41 -57.89 -7.52
CA ILE A 344 23.08 -56.46 -7.35
C ILE A 344 23.40 -55.97 -5.93
N ASP A 345 23.82 -54.70 -5.82
CA ASP A 345 24.18 -54.04 -4.55
C ASP A 345 22.92 -53.58 -3.82
N MET A 346 22.26 -54.51 -3.14
CA MET A 346 21.01 -54.28 -2.42
C MET A 346 20.89 -55.16 -1.19
N ASP A 347 20.32 -54.59 -0.13
CA ASP A 347 20.05 -55.30 1.12
C ASP A 347 18.90 -56.31 0.95
N GLY A 348 19.12 -57.55 1.39
CA GLY A 348 18.15 -58.63 1.25
C GLY A 348 16.81 -58.37 1.96
N SER A 349 16.77 -57.52 3.00
CA SER A 349 15.51 -57.13 3.65
C SER A 349 14.65 -56.22 2.77
N GLN A 350 15.29 -55.33 2.01
CA GLN A 350 14.61 -54.47 1.04
C GLN A 350 14.02 -55.32 -0.10
N TRP A 351 14.80 -56.27 -0.63
CA TRP A 351 14.34 -57.21 -1.65
C TRP A 351 13.15 -58.05 -1.18
N LYS A 352 13.27 -58.61 0.04
CA LYS A 352 12.19 -59.41 0.63
C LYS A 352 10.92 -58.57 0.84
N SER A 353 11.05 -57.31 1.27
CA SER A 353 9.89 -56.43 1.45
C SER A 353 9.21 -56.08 0.13
N LEU A 354 9.99 -55.85 -0.93
CA LEU A 354 9.47 -55.49 -2.24
C LEU A 354 8.75 -56.68 -2.89
N ILE A 355 9.42 -57.83 -2.98
CA ILE A 355 8.85 -59.03 -3.60
C ILE A 355 7.76 -59.65 -2.72
N GLY A 356 8.00 -59.74 -1.41
CA GLY A 356 7.05 -60.34 -0.47
C GLY A 356 5.73 -59.58 -0.35
N GLY A 357 5.70 -58.29 -0.70
CA GLY A 357 4.47 -57.50 -0.73
C GLY A 357 3.47 -57.95 -1.82
N ASN A 358 3.97 -58.46 -2.94
CA ASN A 358 3.15 -58.88 -4.09
C ASN A 358 2.96 -60.39 -4.17
N MET A 359 3.54 -61.17 -3.26
CA MET A 359 3.50 -62.62 -3.32
C MET A 359 2.18 -63.20 -2.80
N TRP A 360 1.55 -64.04 -3.61
CA TRP A 360 0.31 -64.78 -3.28
C TRP A 360 0.57 -66.19 -2.72
N MET A 361 1.82 -66.50 -2.38
CA MET A 361 2.24 -67.79 -1.82
C MET A 361 3.31 -67.61 -0.75
N ASP A 362 3.29 -68.46 0.29
CA ASP A 362 4.22 -68.36 1.43
C ASP A 362 5.56 -69.07 1.18
N ASN A 363 5.59 -70.06 0.30
CA ASN A 363 6.73 -70.93 0.06
C ASN A 363 7.13 -70.91 -1.42
N TYR A 364 8.05 -70.01 -1.77
CA TYR A 364 8.47 -69.77 -3.13
C TYR A 364 9.99 -69.68 -3.28
N GLU A 365 10.45 -69.88 -4.52
CA GLU A 365 11.82 -69.59 -4.94
C GLU A 365 11.77 -68.76 -6.23
N CYS A 366 12.25 -67.52 -6.18
CA CYS A 366 12.20 -66.62 -7.33
C CYS A 366 13.59 -66.22 -7.77
N VAL A 367 13.82 -66.21 -9.07
CA VAL A 367 15.03 -65.66 -9.66
C VAL A 367 14.67 -64.72 -10.81
N PHE A 368 15.34 -63.58 -10.83
CA PHE A 368 15.33 -62.61 -11.93
C PHE A 368 16.76 -62.50 -12.42
N ALA A 369 17.00 -62.71 -13.71
CA ALA A 369 18.32 -62.66 -14.32
C ALA A 369 18.26 -61.87 -15.63
N VAL A 370 19.22 -60.97 -15.85
CA VAL A 370 19.30 -60.17 -17.08
C VAL A 370 20.55 -60.55 -17.86
N ASP A 371 20.38 -60.81 -19.16
CA ASP A 371 21.49 -61.00 -20.08
C ASP A 371 22.22 -59.67 -20.32
N THR A 372 23.36 -59.50 -19.65
CA THR A 372 24.19 -58.29 -19.70
C THR A 372 24.95 -58.10 -21.02
N SER A 373 24.85 -59.05 -21.95
CA SER A 373 25.30 -58.84 -23.33
C SER A 373 24.29 -58.04 -24.17
N TYR A 374 23.08 -57.85 -23.64
CA TYR A 374 21.97 -57.09 -24.23
C TYR A 374 21.68 -57.45 -25.70
N PRO A 375 21.45 -58.73 -26.04
CA PRO A 375 21.15 -59.15 -27.42
C PRO A 375 19.83 -58.58 -27.96
N ILE A 376 18.89 -58.23 -27.08
CA ILE A 376 17.56 -57.70 -27.44
C ILE A 376 17.55 -56.19 -27.16
N GLN A 377 16.88 -55.40 -28.00
CA GLN A 377 16.84 -53.93 -27.87
C GLN A 377 15.72 -53.45 -26.95
N ASP A 378 15.58 -54.08 -25.79
CA ASP A 378 14.62 -53.70 -24.75
C ASP A 378 15.09 -52.48 -23.93
N ASP A 379 14.32 -52.12 -22.90
CA ASP A 379 14.65 -51.02 -22.00
C ASP A 379 16.04 -51.17 -21.36
N PHE A 380 16.44 -52.38 -20.96
CA PHE A 380 17.77 -52.61 -20.37
C PHE A 380 18.89 -52.31 -21.38
N TYR A 381 18.70 -52.63 -22.66
CA TYR A 381 19.63 -52.24 -23.73
C TYR A 381 19.65 -50.72 -23.93
N GLN A 382 18.49 -50.06 -23.99
CA GLN A 382 18.43 -48.61 -24.21
C GLN A 382 19.09 -47.85 -23.05
N GLU A 383 18.78 -48.21 -21.81
CA GLU A 383 19.40 -47.61 -20.63
C GLU A 383 20.90 -47.90 -20.57
N SER A 384 21.35 -49.10 -20.93
CA SER A 384 22.78 -49.43 -21.05
C SER A 384 23.49 -48.57 -22.09
N LYS A 385 22.87 -48.37 -23.26
CA LYS A 385 23.38 -47.53 -24.34
C LYS A 385 23.48 -46.06 -23.90
N ILE A 386 22.42 -45.52 -23.29
CA ILE A 386 22.40 -44.15 -22.76
C ILE A 386 23.46 -44.02 -21.65
N TYR A 387 23.54 -44.98 -20.74
CA TYR A 387 24.56 -44.97 -19.68
C TYR A 387 25.98 -44.88 -20.29
N GLN A 388 26.30 -45.71 -21.28
CA GLN A 388 27.63 -45.72 -21.90
C GLN A 388 27.94 -44.45 -22.71
N GLU A 389 26.96 -43.91 -23.42
CA GLU A 389 27.12 -42.70 -24.25
C GLU A 389 27.24 -41.43 -23.39
N TYR A 390 26.46 -41.34 -22.31
CA TYR A 390 26.34 -40.11 -21.49
C TYR A 390 27.29 -40.10 -20.29
N ALA A 391 27.58 -41.24 -19.64
CA ALA A 391 28.39 -41.31 -18.42
C ALA A 391 29.74 -40.58 -18.49
N PRO A 392 30.50 -40.62 -19.60
CA PRO A 392 31.79 -39.91 -19.69
C PRO A 392 31.64 -38.38 -19.63
N GLN A 393 30.49 -37.85 -20.04
CA GLN A 393 30.27 -36.41 -20.25
C GLN A 393 29.54 -35.74 -19.07
N VAL A 394 28.79 -36.49 -18.26
CA VAL A 394 28.00 -35.96 -17.12
C VAL A 394 28.87 -35.19 -16.13
N ARG A 395 30.03 -35.73 -15.75
CA ARG A 395 30.98 -35.03 -14.86
C ARG A 395 31.44 -33.69 -15.45
N PHE A 396 31.80 -33.70 -16.73
CA PHE A 396 32.32 -32.52 -17.41
C PHE A 396 31.25 -31.43 -17.56
N THR A 397 30.03 -31.82 -17.96
CA THR A 397 28.89 -30.91 -18.11
C THR A 397 28.45 -30.32 -16.77
N PHE A 398 28.46 -31.10 -15.68
CA PHE A 398 28.21 -30.56 -14.34
C PHE A 398 29.24 -29.47 -13.96
N TRP A 399 30.53 -29.74 -14.13
CA TRP A 399 31.57 -28.75 -13.81
C TRP A 399 31.50 -27.52 -14.72
N ILE A 400 31.07 -27.66 -15.99
CA ILE A 400 30.73 -26.52 -16.84
C ILE A 400 29.59 -25.71 -16.22
N ALA A 401 28.50 -26.35 -15.78
CA ALA A 401 27.38 -25.64 -15.17
C ALA A 401 27.80 -24.84 -13.91
N ILE A 402 28.66 -25.42 -13.08
CA ILE A 402 29.21 -24.72 -11.90
C ILE A 402 30.11 -23.54 -12.32
N ALA A 403 30.99 -23.76 -13.29
CA ALA A 403 31.90 -22.71 -13.79
C ALA A 403 31.13 -21.56 -14.46
N THR A 404 30.08 -21.85 -15.23
CA THR A 404 29.21 -20.82 -15.84
C THR A 404 28.42 -20.08 -14.78
N GLY A 405 27.86 -20.76 -13.77
CA GLY A 405 27.19 -20.11 -12.64
C GLY A 405 28.12 -19.16 -11.88
N PHE A 406 29.38 -19.55 -11.65
CA PHE A 406 30.37 -18.66 -11.06
C PHE A 406 30.70 -17.45 -11.96
N ALA A 407 30.87 -17.67 -13.27
CA ALA A 407 31.11 -16.60 -14.23
C ALA A 407 29.95 -15.59 -14.29
N MET A 408 28.70 -16.06 -14.23
CA MET A 408 27.51 -15.22 -14.10
C MET A 408 27.59 -14.36 -12.84
N LEU A 409 27.88 -14.94 -11.67
CA LEU A 409 28.02 -14.15 -10.42
C LEU A 409 29.09 -13.05 -10.53
N VAL A 410 30.22 -13.33 -11.19
CA VAL A 410 31.27 -12.33 -11.44
C VAL A 410 30.77 -11.22 -12.36
N ILE A 411 30.06 -11.56 -13.43
CA ILE A 411 29.48 -10.57 -14.36
C ILE A 411 28.39 -9.74 -13.67
N LEU A 412 27.49 -10.37 -12.92
CA LEU A 412 26.47 -9.70 -12.12
C LEU A 412 27.09 -8.73 -11.11
N ALA A 413 28.16 -9.13 -10.41
CA ALA A 413 28.89 -8.24 -9.50
C ALA A 413 29.49 -7.04 -10.26
N TRP A 414 30.08 -7.27 -11.43
CA TRP A 414 30.59 -6.19 -12.28
C TRP A 414 29.49 -5.22 -12.74
N LEU A 415 28.40 -5.76 -13.28
CA LEU A 415 27.23 -5.00 -13.72
C LEU A 415 26.64 -4.21 -12.54
N THR A 416 26.62 -4.79 -11.35
CA THR A 416 26.20 -4.13 -10.11
C THR A 416 27.10 -2.94 -9.79
N ILE A 417 28.43 -3.06 -9.89
CA ILE A 417 29.38 -1.95 -9.63
C ILE A 417 29.20 -0.81 -10.64
N VAL A 418 28.97 -1.15 -11.91
CA VAL A 418 28.89 -0.19 -13.03
C VAL A 418 27.46 0.33 -13.26
N ALA A 419 26.46 -0.27 -12.63
CA ALA A 419 25.05 0.13 -12.74
C ALA A 419 24.88 1.63 -12.42
N GLY A 420 24.22 2.34 -13.34
CA GLY A 420 23.92 3.76 -13.25
C GLY A 420 25.09 4.71 -13.56
N ARG A 421 26.31 4.22 -13.81
CA ARG A 421 27.45 5.10 -14.18
C ARG A 421 27.52 5.31 -15.69
N SER A 422 27.97 6.48 -16.14
CA SER A 422 28.23 6.76 -17.56
C SER A 422 29.70 7.09 -17.76
N ASN A 423 30.23 6.82 -18.96
CA ASN A 423 31.57 7.30 -19.35
C ASN A 423 31.57 8.77 -19.81
N ARG A 424 30.39 9.38 -20.00
CA ARG A 424 30.22 10.76 -20.49
C ARG A 424 29.84 11.77 -19.39
N GLU A 425 29.16 11.32 -18.34
CA GLU A 425 28.62 12.19 -17.28
C GLU A 425 29.10 11.72 -15.91
N GLU A 426 29.53 12.67 -15.08
CA GLU A 426 29.84 12.42 -13.67
C GLU A 426 28.55 12.36 -12.86
N GLY A 427 28.30 11.22 -12.22
CA GLY A 427 27.11 10.99 -11.42
C GLY A 427 26.40 9.68 -11.74
N ILE A 428 25.20 9.51 -11.18
CA ILE A 428 24.37 8.33 -11.41
C ILE A 428 23.25 8.71 -12.37
N VAL A 429 23.29 8.12 -13.56
CA VAL A 429 22.31 8.27 -14.61
C VAL A 429 21.20 7.24 -14.40
N LEU A 430 19.95 7.72 -14.34
CA LEU A 430 18.74 6.91 -14.21
C LEU A 430 18.09 6.73 -15.59
N ASN A 431 17.65 5.51 -15.88
CA ASN A 431 16.88 5.20 -17.08
C ASN A 431 15.43 5.68 -16.95
N ARG A 432 14.68 5.69 -18.06
CA ARG A 432 13.24 6.06 -18.06
C ARG A 432 12.42 5.22 -17.09
N VAL A 433 12.65 3.91 -17.05
CA VAL A 433 11.97 2.96 -16.13
C VAL A 433 12.30 3.26 -14.66
N ASP A 434 13.50 3.77 -14.36
CA ASP A 434 13.91 4.08 -12.99
C ASP A 434 13.22 5.33 -12.41
N LYS A 435 12.63 6.18 -13.28
CA LYS A 435 11.89 7.39 -12.86
C LYS A 435 10.52 7.06 -12.27
N MET A 436 9.96 5.91 -12.61
CA MET A 436 8.71 5.41 -12.03
C MET A 436 8.84 5.23 -10.51
N LYS A 437 7.72 5.32 -9.77
CA LYS A 437 7.70 5.09 -8.33
C LYS A 437 8.21 3.69 -7.98
N THR A 438 8.94 3.59 -6.87
CA THR A 438 9.66 2.36 -6.49
C THR A 438 8.71 1.16 -6.38
N GLU A 439 7.56 1.32 -5.74
CA GLU A 439 6.59 0.25 -5.51
C GLU A 439 5.92 -0.20 -6.81
N ILE A 440 5.60 0.73 -7.72
CA ILE A 440 5.06 0.38 -9.04
C ILE A 440 6.08 -0.44 -9.84
N PHE A 441 7.37 -0.07 -9.77
CA PHE A 441 8.43 -0.83 -10.42
C PHE A 441 8.57 -2.24 -9.84
N ILE A 442 8.53 -2.38 -8.52
CA ILE A 442 8.57 -3.69 -7.86
C ILE A 442 7.35 -4.52 -8.29
N LEU A 443 6.14 -3.97 -8.18
CA LEU A 443 4.90 -4.67 -8.53
C LEU A 443 4.89 -5.13 -9.99
N LEU A 444 5.27 -4.27 -10.94
CA LEU A 444 5.34 -4.66 -12.36
C LEU A 444 6.42 -5.71 -12.60
N SER A 445 7.58 -5.60 -11.95
CA SER A 445 8.66 -6.59 -12.12
C SER A 445 8.26 -7.96 -11.57
N VAL A 446 7.61 -7.98 -10.39
CA VAL A 446 7.10 -9.21 -9.78
C VAL A 446 5.96 -9.79 -10.61
N ALA A 447 5.02 -8.97 -11.10
CA ALA A 447 3.93 -9.44 -11.95
C ALA A 447 4.44 -10.09 -13.24
N VAL A 448 5.41 -9.46 -13.92
CA VAL A 448 6.06 -10.04 -15.10
C VAL A 448 6.76 -11.35 -14.74
N MET A 449 7.47 -11.40 -13.61
CA MET A 449 8.14 -12.62 -13.15
C MET A 449 7.15 -13.75 -12.86
N VAL A 450 6.01 -13.46 -12.21
CA VAL A 450 4.95 -14.45 -11.94
C VAL A 450 4.31 -14.94 -13.24
N ILE A 451 4.04 -14.05 -14.20
CA ILE A 451 3.49 -14.43 -15.51
C ILE A 451 4.48 -15.35 -16.25
N CYS A 452 5.78 -15.01 -16.24
CA CYS A 452 6.81 -15.87 -16.82
C CYS A 452 6.83 -17.24 -16.14
N ILE A 453 6.93 -17.29 -14.81
CA ILE A 453 6.96 -18.57 -14.05
C ILE A 453 5.70 -19.39 -14.29
N TYR A 454 4.51 -18.78 -14.26
CA TYR A 454 3.26 -19.50 -14.50
C TYR A 454 3.17 -20.04 -15.93
N GLY A 455 3.54 -19.22 -16.92
CA GLY A 455 3.62 -19.64 -18.32
C GLY A 455 4.60 -20.80 -18.49
N GLU A 456 5.72 -20.78 -17.77
CA GLU A 456 6.72 -21.84 -17.75
C GLU A 456 6.17 -23.13 -17.12
N ILE A 457 5.50 -23.07 -15.97
CA ILE A 457 4.89 -24.25 -15.33
C ILE A 457 3.81 -24.86 -16.23
N SER A 458 2.93 -24.03 -16.78
CA SER A 458 1.86 -24.47 -17.68
C SER A 458 2.39 -25.13 -18.96
N LEU A 459 3.42 -24.54 -19.56
CA LEU A 459 4.07 -25.09 -20.76
C LEU A 459 4.87 -26.36 -20.44
N SER A 460 5.54 -26.42 -19.28
CA SER A 460 6.24 -27.63 -18.80
C SER A 460 5.28 -28.79 -18.59
N TYR A 461 4.14 -28.53 -17.94
CA TYR A 461 3.08 -29.52 -17.72
C TYR A 461 2.50 -30.03 -19.05
N SER A 462 2.24 -29.12 -20.00
CA SER A 462 1.73 -29.47 -21.32
C SER A 462 2.72 -30.29 -22.14
N LEU A 463 4.03 -30.00 -22.04
CA LEU A 463 5.08 -30.76 -22.72
C LEU A 463 5.34 -32.11 -22.05
N LEU A 464 5.35 -32.18 -20.72
CA LEU A 464 5.46 -33.45 -19.98
C LEU A 464 4.29 -34.35 -20.33
N ASN A 465 3.05 -33.86 -20.29
CA ASN A 465 1.89 -34.65 -20.67
C ASN A 465 1.89 -34.98 -22.17
N GLY A 466 2.29 -34.04 -23.03
CA GLY A 466 2.41 -34.29 -24.47
C GLY A 466 3.45 -35.35 -24.84
N VAL A 467 4.53 -35.50 -24.05
CA VAL A 467 5.59 -36.50 -24.28
C VAL A 467 5.28 -37.84 -23.57
N TRP A 468 4.60 -37.82 -22.43
CA TRP A 468 4.24 -39.04 -21.68
C TRP A 468 2.96 -39.72 -22.18
N PHE A 469 1.96 -38.96 -22.63
CA PHE A 469 0.66 -39.54 -23.06
C PHE A 469 0.59 -39.88 -24.55
N SER A 470 1.51 -39.38 -25.39
CA SER A 470 1.48 -39.66 -26.84
C SER A 470 2.27 -40.91 -27.25
N GLY A 471 2.96 -41.57 -26.33
CA GLY A 471 3.76 -42.78 -26.63
C GLY A 471 5.01 -42.53 -27.49
N ASP A 472 5.16 -41.34 -28.07
CA ASP A 472 6.36 -40.90 -28.78
C ASP A 472 7.42 -40.50 -27.74
N GLY A 473 8.25 -41.47 -27.34
CA GLY A 473 9.22 -41.37 -26.25
C GLY A 473 10.06 -40.07 -26.15
N PHE A 474 10.72 -39.91 -25.00
CA PHE A 474 11.43 -38.70 -24.56
C PHE A 474 12.25 -37.98 -25.65
N ASN A 475 11.69 -36.91 -26.24
CA ASN A 475 12.43 -36.06 -27.19
C ASN A 475 13.32 -35.06 -26.44
N GLY A 476 14.52 -35.50 -26.03
CA GLY A 476 15.46 -34.66 -25.28
C GLY A 476 15.81 -33.32 -25.93
N THR A 477 15.66 -33.18 -27.25
CA THR A 477 15.97 -31.92 -27.96
C THR A 477 14.95 -30.82 -27.65
N SER A 478 13.66 -31.15 -27.60
CA SER A 478 12.61 -30.15 -27.31
C SER A 478 12.71 -29.65 -25.87
N VAL A 479 13.04 -30.53 -24.93
CA VAL A 479 13.27 -30.20 -23.51
C VAL A 479 14.44 -29.22 -23.36
N LEU A 480 15.55 -29.43 -24.08
CA LEU A 480 16.72 -28.53 -24.01
C LEU A 480 16.44 -27.14 -24.61
N ILE A 481 15.73 -27.08 -25.75
CA ILE A 481 15.31 -25.80 -26.34
C ILE A 481 14.42 -25.03 -25.37
N PHE A 482 13.46 -25.72 -24.76
CA PHE A 482 12.53 -25.13 -23.80
C PHE A 482 13.26 -24.62 -22.55
N ALA A 483 14.14 -25.43 -21.94
CA ALA A 483 14.96 -25.03 -20.80
C ALA A 483 15.78 -23.77 -21.12
N GLY A 484 16.33 -23.66 -22.33
CA GLY A 484 17.03 -22.46 -22.79
C GLY A 484 16.14 -21.20 -22.82
N ILE A 485 14.91 -21.31 -23.35
CA ILE A 485 13.96 -20.18 -23.40
C ILE A 485 13.58 -19.71 -21.99
N VAL A 486 13.33 -20.66 -21.08
CA VAL A 486 13.06 -20.39 -19.66
C VAL A 486 14.23 -19.64 -19.02
N ALA A 487 15.46 -20.13 -19.18
CA ALA A 487 16.64 -19.50 -18.60
C ALA A 487 16.86 -18.06 -19.11
N VAL A 488 16.61 -17.80 -20.40
CA VAL A 488 16.67 -16.43 -20.95
C VAL A 488 15.63 -15.52 -20.30
N SER A 489 14.39 -16.00 -20.15
CA SER A 489 13.26 -15.23 -19.62
C SER A 489 13.48 -14.87 -18.14
N VAL A 490 13.89 -15.85 -17.33
CA VAL A 490 14.23 -15.66 -15.92
C VAL A 490 15.44 -14.73 -15.76
N CYS A 491 16.49 -14.92 -16.56
CA CYS A 491 17.67 -14.06 -16.52
C CYS A 491 17.32 -12.61 -16.90
N MET A 492 16.51 -12.41 -17.94
CA MET A 492 16.08 -11.09 -18.40
C MET A 492 15.27 -10.34 -17.33
N THR A 493 14.27 -11.00 -16.75
CA THR A 493 13.42 -10.41 -15.69
C THR A 493 14.21 -10.17 -14.40
N GLY A 494 15.08 -11.10 -14.01
CA GLY A 494 15.97 -10.96 -12.85
C GLY A 494 16.97 -9.80 -13.00
N LEU A 495 17.65 -9.69 -14.14
CA LEU A 495 18.61 -8.62 -14.40
C LEU A 495 17.94 -7.24 -14.47
N THR A 496 16.77 -7.14 -15.10
CA THR A 496 16.04 -5.87 -15.18
C THR A 496 15.60 -5.38 -13.80
N PHE A 497 15.07 -6.29 -12.96
CA PHE A 497 14.73 -6.00 -11.57
C PHE A 497 15.96 -5.60 -10.75
N TRP A 498 17.01 -6.45 -10.75
CA TRP A 498 18.21 -6.25 -9.94
C TRP A 498 18.94 -4.95 -10.29
N LEU A 499 19.24 -4.72 -11.57
CA LEU A 499 19.95 -3.51 -11.98
C LEU A 499 19.09 -2.25 -11.77
N GLY A 500 17.77 -2.35 -11.91
CA GLY A 500 16.84 -1.27 -11.57
C GLY A 500 16.91 -0.89 -10.08
N MET A 501 16.91 -1.89 -9.20
CA MET A 501 17.06 -1.67 -7.75
C MET A 501 18.40 -1.06 -7.38
N VAL A 502 19.51 -1.59 -7.92
CA VAL A 502 20.85 -1.07 -7.68
C VAL A 502 20.97 0.40 -8.10
N ARG A 503 20.43 0.78 -9.27
CA ARG A 503 20.42 2.18 -9.73
C ARG A 503 19.66 3.10 -8.77
N ARG A 504 18.50 2.68 -8.27
CA ARG A 504 17.68 3.43 -7.29
C ARG A 504 18.37 3.58 -5.93
N ILE A 505 19.04 2.53 -5.45
CA ILE A 505 19.81 2.54 -4.20
C ILE A 505 20.95 3.53 -4.31
N LYS A 506 21.79 3.41 -5.36
CA LYS A 506 22.94 4.30 -5.54
C LYS A 506 22.51 5.75 -5.72
N ALA A 507 21.42 6.01 -6.44
CA ALA A 507 20.89 7.37 -6.64
C ALA A 507 20.20 7.94 -5.37
N LYS A 508 20.09 7.16 -4.29
CA LYS A 508 19.35 7.51 -3.06
C LYS A 508 17.90 7.90 -3.34
N THR A 509 17.30 7.35 -4.41
CA THR A 509 15.93 7.61 -4.83
C THR A 509 14.95 6.54 -4.37
N LEU A 510 15.43 5.40 -3.86
CA LEU A 510 14.59 4.27 -3.43
C LEU A 510 13.48 4.72 -2.46
N TRP A 511 13.84 5.41 -1.37
CA TRP A 511 12.89 5.98 -0.42
C TRP A 511 12.32 7.33 -0.88
N LYS A 512 13.17 8.22 -1.42
CA LYS A 512 12.72 9.57 -1.82
C LYS A 512 11.65 9.57 -2.91
N ASN A 513 11.68 8.57 -3.80
CA ASN A 513 10.72 8.39 -4.88
C ASN A 513 9.72 7.26 -4.61
N SER A 514 9.55 6.86 -3.35
CA SER A 514 8.57 5.85 -2.95
C SER A 514 7.17 6.46 -2.74
N ILE A 515 6.14 5.69 -3.07
CA ILE A 515 4.74 5.99 -2.76
C ILE A 515 4.53 6.00 -1.25
N LEU A 516 5.12 5.07 -0.51
CA LEU A 516 5.05 5.05 0.95
C LEU A 516 5.61 6.33 1.57
N CYS A 517 6.77 6.81 1.11
CA CYS A 517 7.31 8.09 1.57
C CYS A 517 6.37 9.26 1.24
N LEU A 518 5.70 9.22 0.09
CA LEU A 518 4.69 10.21 -0.28
C LEU A 518 3.48 10.14 0.67
N ILE A 519 2.95 8.94 0.93
CA ILE A 519 1.84 8.71 1.88
C ILE A 519 2.21 9.24 3.26
N ILE A 520 3.37 8.86 3.82
CA ILE A 520 3.82 9.32 5.15
C ILE A 520 3.91 10.84 5.21
N LYS A 521 4.44 11.48 4.16
CA LYS A 521 4.53 12.94 4.10
C LYS A 521 3.14 13.58 4.16
N TYR A 522 2.18 13.03 3.44
CA TYR A 522 0.81 13.52 3.42
C TYR A 522 0.03 13.20 4.69
N VAL A 523 0.21 12.03 5.29
CA VAL A 523 -0.35 11.66 6.61
C VAL A 523 0.16 12.62 7.68
N ARG A 524 1.48 12.92 7.71
CA ARG A 524 2.05 13.89 8.66
C ARG A 524 1.50 15.31 8.46
N ILE A 525 1.15 15.68 7.24
CA ILE A 525 0.47 16.95 6.95
C ILE A 525 -0.99 16.88 7.43
N GLY A 526 -1.70 15.79 7.15
CA GLY A 526 -3.07 15.55 7.61
C GLY A 526 -3.20 15.60 9.14
N ILE A 527 -2.26 14.98 9.86
CA ILE A 527 -2.19 15.01 11.33
C ILE A 527 -1.98 16.43 11.85
N ARG A 528 -1.11 17.22 11.22
CA ARG A 528 -0.90 18.63 11.61
C ARG A 528 -2.12 19.51 11.40
N HIS A 529 -2.98 19.14 10.46
CA HIS A 529 -4.21 19.86 10.15
C HIS A 529 -5.46 19.09 10.60
N LEU A 530 -5.35 18.17 11.57
CA LEU A 530 -6.44 17.25 11.92
C LEU A 530 -7.74 18.00 12.26
N GLY A 531 -7.63 19.13 12.97
CA GLY A 531 -8.76 20.00 13.31
C GLY A 531 -9.53 20.57 12.11
N GLU A 532 -8.93 20.57 10.92
CA GLU A 532 -9.55 21.06 9.68
C GLU A 532 -10.01 19.94 8.75
N VAL A 533 -9.40 18.75 8.83
CA VAL A 533 -9.69 17.62 7.92
C VAL A 533 -10.51 16.51 8.57
N TRP A 534 -10.75 16.56 9.89
CA TRP A 534 -11.41 15.46 10.64
C TRP A 534 -12.79 15.07 10.08
N LYS A 535 -13.60 16.03 9.61
CA LYS A 535 -14.91 15.72 9.00
C LYS A 535 -14.77 14.88 7.72
N ALA A 536 -13.77 15.17 6.89
CA ALA A 536 -13.49 14.39 5.70
C ALA A 536 -12.86 13.03 6.04
N ALA A 537 -12.07 12.94 7.11
CA ALA A 537 -11.51 11.69 7.61
C ALA A 537 -12.59 10.75 8.17
N ILE A 538 -13.58 11.28 8.88
CA ILE A 538 -14.74 10.48 9.35
C ILE A 538 -15.54 9.96 8.15
N LEU A 539 -15.85 10.82 7.17
CA LEU A 539 -16.58 10.40 5.97
C LEU A 539 -15.84 9.28 5.22
N PHE A 540 -14.53 9.40 5.07
CA PHE A 540 -13.68 8.37 4.49
C PHE A 540 -13.69 7.08 5.33
N GLY A 541 -13.58 7.19 6.66
CA GLY A 541 -13.65 6.04 7.55
C GLY A 541 -14.99 5.29 7.47
N VAL A 542 -16.11 6.02 7.38
CA VAL A 542 -17.45 5.44 7.18
C VAL A 542 -17.52 4.69 5.85
N LEU A 543 -17.02 5.29 4.76
CA LEU A 543 -16.97 4.65 3.44
C LEU A 543 -16.13 3.37 3.44
N VAL A 544 -14.98 3.37 4.11
CA VAL A 544 -14.15 2.18 4.27
C VAL A 544 -14.89 1.09 5.03
N VAL A 545 -15.60 1.43 6.11
CA VAL A 545 -16.41 0.46 6.88
C VAL A 545 -17.55 -0.12 6.03
N VAL A 546 -18.26 0.73 5.27
CA VAL A 546 -19.30 0.28 4.33
C VAL A 546 -18.72 -0.69 3.29
N HIS A 547 -17.51 -0.42 2.79
CA HIS A 547 -16.82 -1.34 1.87
C HIS A 547 -16.41 -2.65 2.53
N TRP A 548 -15.93 -2.63 3.78
CA TRP A 548 -15.64 -3.86 4.53
C TRP A 548 -16.88 -4.72 4.76
N ILE A 549 -18.04 -4.08 4.99
CA ILE A 549 -19.33 -4.78 5.05
C ILE A 549 -19.69 -5.34 3.67
N ALA A 550 -19.49 -4.59 2.58
CA ALA A 550 -19.76 -5.07 1.22
C ALA A 550 -18.86 -6.27 0.82
N ILE A 551 -17.58 -6.29 1.22
CA ILE A 551 -16.67 -7.44 1.03
C ILE A 551 -17.19 -8.66 1.79
N ALA A 552 -17.69 -8.48 3.01
CA ALA A 552 -18.25 -9.59 3.78
C ALA A 552 -19.54 -10.16 3.15
N MET A 553 -20.20 -9.40 2.27
CA MET A 553 -21.44 -9.78 1.61
C MET A 553 -21.25 -10.25 0.15
N TRP A 554 -20.08 -10.07 -0.46
CA TRP A 554 -19.82 -10.41 -1.87
C TRP A 554 -18.39 -10.86 -2.13
N GLU A 555 -18.22 -11.81 -3.06
CA GLU A 555 -16.92 -12.29 -3.56
C GLU A 555 -16.03 -11.11 -4.03
N PRO A 556 -14.87 -10.87 -3.40
CA PRO A 556 -14.06 -9.68 -3.67
C PRO A 556 -13.38 -9.75 -5.04
N GLY A 557 -13.94 -9.05 -6.02
CA GLY A 557 -13.35 -8.88 -7.35
C GLY A 557 -12.43 -7.65 -7.52
N ILE A 558 -11.86 -7.49 -8.72
CA ILE A 558 -10.95 -6.38 -9.10
C ILE A 558 -11.55 -4.98 -8.85
N TRP A 559 -12.87 -4.85 -8.88
CA TRP A 559 -13.59 -3.58 -8.70
C TRP A 559 -13.40 -2.96 -7.31
N LEU A 560 -13.11 -3.77 -6.30
CA LEU A 560 -12.81 -3.30 -4.95
C LEU A 560 -11.57 -2.39 -4.93
N PHE A 561 -10.49 -2.84 -5.57
CA PHE A 561 -9.23 -2.09 -5.63
C PHE A 561 -9.39 -0.79 -6.42
N VAL A 562 -10.22 -0.80 -7.47
CA VAL A 562 -10.56 0.39 -8.26
C VAL A 562 -11.34 1.40 -7.42
N MET A 563 -12.34 0.97 -6.65
CA MET A 563 -13.11 1.87 -5.77
C MET A 563 -12.26 2.44 -4.64
N LEU A 564 -11.47 1.62 -3.93
CA LEU A 564 -10.57 2.10 -2.88
C LEU A 564 -9.53 3.10 -3.42
N ALA A 565 -9.02 2.89 -4.63
CA ALA A 565 -8.13 3.85 -5.29
C ALA A 565 -8.85 5.17 -5.62
N ALA A 566 -10.10 5.11 -6.09
CA ALA A 566 -10.92 6.30 -6.35
C ALA A 566 -11.22 7.09 -5.06
N GLU A 567 -11.56 6.41 -3.97
CA GLU A 567 -11.81 7.01 -2.66
C GLU A 567 -10.56 7.64 -2.06
N ALA A 568 -9.41 6.97 -2.14
CA ALA A 568 -8.13 7.52 -1.73
C ALA A 568 -7.79 8.79 -2.56
N GLY A 569 -8.09 8.79 -3.86
CA GLY A 569 -7.98 9.95 -4.73
C GLY A 569 -8.91 11.10 -4.32
N ALA A 570 -10.16 10.80 -3.96
CA ALA A 570 -11.13 11.79 -3.47
C ALA A 570 -10.70 12.40 -2.13
N PHE A 571 -10.29 11.56 -1.18
CA PHE A 571 -9.76 11.99 0.11
C PHE A 571 -8.53 12.89 -0.04
N PHE A 572 -7.61 12.52 -0.94
CA PHE A 572 -6.45 13.33 -1.26
C PHE A 572 -6.83 14.73 -1.78
N CYS A 573 -7.82 14.81 -2.69
CA CYS A 573 -8.33 16.08 -3.21
C CYS A 573 -8.96 16.95 -2.10
N LEU A 574 -9.76 16.34 -1.21
CA LEU A 574 -10.39 17.03 -0.08
C LEU A 574 -9.34 17.58 0.89
N MET A 575 -8.35 16.77 1.25
CA MET A 575 -7.26 17.19 2.12
C MET A 575 -6.47 18.36 1.52
N ARG A 576 -6.18 18.31 0.21
CA ARG A 576 -5.52 19.42 -0.49
C ARG A 576 -6.34 20.71 -0.42
N ARG A 577 -7.65 20.62 -0.62
CA ARG A 577 -8.56 21.78 -0.50
C ARG A 577 -8.58 22.33 0.92
N ALA A 578 -8.67 21.47 1.94
CA ALA A 578 -8.68 21.88 3.33
C ALA A 578 -7.39 22.63 3.72
N ILE A 579 -6.22 22.07 3.42
CA ILE A 579 -4.92 22.69 3.72
C ILE A 579 -4.73 24.02 2.98
N GLY A 580 -5.18 24.09 1.72
CA GLY A 580 -5.13 25.33 0.96
C GLY A 580 -5.97 26.44 1.60
N ARG A 581 -7.18 26.09 2.07
CA ARG A 581 -8.07 27.02 2.80
C ARG A 581 -7.45 27.47 4.12
N ALA A 582 -6.92 26.54 4.91
CA ALA A 582 -6.20 26.80 6.16
C ALA A 582 -5.16 27.91 6.00
N ARG A 583 -4.32 27.75 4.97
CA ARG A 583 -3.18 28.61 4.70
C ARG A 583 -3.61 30.01 4.30
N ILE A 584 -4.67 30.12 3.51
CA ILE A 584 -5.26 31.40 3.13
C ILE A 584 -5.82 32.11 4.36
N ILE A 585 -6.62 31.43 5.19
CA ILE A 585 -7.19 32.01 6.41
C ILE A 585 -6.09 32.51 7.35
N LYS A 586 -5.02 31.73 7.53
CA LYS A 586 -3.87 32.15 8.34
C LYS A 586 -3.21 33.42 7.79
N GLY A 587 -3.03 33.51 6.48
CA GLY A 587 -2.44 34.70 5.86
C GLY A 587 -3.32 35.94 5.95
N VAL A 588 -4.63 35.80 5.74
CA VAL A 588 -5.59 36.89 5.97
C VAL A 588 -5.52 37.39 7.41
N LYS A 589 -5.44 36.46 8.38
CA LYS A 589 -5.34 36.83 9.80
C LYS A 589 -4.04 37.56 10.12
N ALA A 590 -2.90 37.10 9.59
CA ALA A 590 -1.62 37.76 9.80
C ALA A 590 -1.62 39.22 9.29
N ILE A 591 -2.16 39.44 8.08
CA ILE A 591 -2.29 40.79 7.51
C ILE A 591 -3.26 41.63 8.35
N ALA A 592 -4.38 41.06 8.80
CA ALA A 592 -5.35 41.75 9.65
C ALA A 592 -4.77 42.13 11.03
N ASP A 593 -3.86 41.32 11.57
CA ASP A 593 -3.15 41.57 12.83
C ASP A 593 -1.97 42.56 12.67
N GLY A 594 -1.79 43.17 11.48
CA GLY A 594 -0.82 44.24 11.22
C GLY A 594 0.51 43.78 10.59
N GLN A 595 0.66 42.49 10.26
CA GLN A 595 1.85 41.96 9.57
C GLN A 595 1.68 42.11 8.06
N VAL A 596 1.81 43.34 7.56
CA VAL A 596 1.59 43.69 6.15
C VAL A 596 2.66 43.12 5.21
N ASP A 597 3.81 42.71 5.75
CA ASP A 597 4.91 42.04 5.05
C ASP A 597 4.68 40.52 4.86
N TYR A 598 3.67 39.96 5.52
CA TYR A 598 3.40 38.52 5.46
C TYR A 598 2.87 38.09 4.08
N GLN A 599 3.61 37.22 3.41
CA GLN A 599 3.25 36.67 2.10
C GLN A 599 2.74 35.23 2.20
N ILE A 600 1.56 34.95 1.63
CA ILE A 600 1.01 33.59 1.57
C ILE A 600 1.82 32.75 0.57
N PRO A 601 2.40 31.60 0.97
CA PRO A 601 3.13 30.73 0.05
C PRO A 601 2.22 30.09 -0.99
N LEU A 602 2.51 30.35 -2.28
CA LEU A 602 1.70 29.89 -3.42
C LEU A 602 1.89 28.40 -3.75
N ASN A 603 2.92 27.76 -3.20
CA ASN A 603 3.30 26.40 -3.52
C ASN A 603 2.20 25.37 -3.15
N GLY A 604 1.69 24.68 -4.17
CA GLY A 604 0.70 23.61 -4.01
C GLY A 604 -0.75 24.07 -3.98
N LEU A 605 -1.02 25.38 -4.08
CA LEU A 605 -2.36 25.93 -4.31
C LEU A 605 -2.71 25.83 -5.81
N LYS A 606 -3.99 25.60 -6.13
CA LYS A 606 -4.49 25.51 -7.51
C LYS A 606 -5.87 26.15 -7.64
N GLY A 607 -6.21 26.57 -8.86
CA GLY A 607 -7.52 27.17 -9.17
C GLY A 607 -7.83 28.38 -8.29
N GLY A 608 -9.07 28.49 -7.80
CA GLY A 608 -9.52 29.62 -6.99
C GLY A 608 -8.74 29.84 -5.69
N GLN A 609 -8.05 28.83 -5.15
CA GLN A 609 -7.18 29.02 -3.97
C GLN A 609 -5.92 29.80 -4.31
N LEU A 610 -5.33 29.55 -5.48
CA LEU A 610 -4.16 30.27 -5.95
C LEU A 610 -4.53 31.72 -6.23
N GLU A 611 -5.67 31.94 -6.89
CA GLU A 611 -6.19 33.27 -7.19
C GLU A 611 -6.46 34.09 -5.92
N ALA A 612 -7.11 33.48 -4.91
CA ALA A 612 -7.34 34.12 -3.63
C ALA A 612 -6.03 34.50 -2.92
N ALA A 613 -5.06 33.59 -2.86
CA ALA A 613 -3.76 33.85 -2.23
C ALA A 613 -2.99 34.98 -2.93
N VAL A 614 -2.97 35.00 -4.27
CA VAL A 614 -2.33 36.07 -5.05
C VAL A 614 -3.02 37.42 -4.81
N SER A 615 -4.36 37.45 -4.80
CA SER A 615 -5.12 38.68 -4.54
C SER A 615 -4.87 39.22 -3.14
N ILE A 616 -4.79 38.35 -2.12
CA ILE A 616 -4.48 38.76 -0.74
C ILE A 616 -3.06 39.30 -0.61
N ASN A 617 -2.07 38.64 -1.23
CA ASN A 617 -0.69 39.14 -1.23
C ASN A 617 -0.59 40.53 -1.88
N LYS A 618 -1.29 40.76 -3.01
CA LYS A 618 -1.38 42.09 -3.63
C LYS A 618 -2.03 43.15 -2.74
N ILE A 619 -3.01 42.75 -1.91
CA ILE A 619 -3.61 43.65 -0.92
C ILE A 619 -2.57 44.01 0.15
N GLY A 620 -1.78 43.04 0.63
CA GLY A 620 -0.66 43.27 1.53
C GLY A 620 0.34 44.28 0.97
N ASP A 621 0.84 44.04 -0.25
CA ASP A 621 1.78 44.95 -0.95
C ASP A 621 1.20 46.36 -1.12
N GLY A 622 -0.09 46.45 -1.47
CA GLY A 622 -0.80 47.72 -1.65
C GLY A 622 -0.93 48.52 -0.36
N LEU A 623 -1.18 47.84 0.76
CA LEU A 623 -1.31 48.45 2.08
C LEU A 623 0.04 48.93 2.61
N ASP A 624 1.09 48.11 2.49
CA ASP A 624 2.44 48.46 2.91
C ASP A 624 2.93 49.74 2.21
N ARG A 625 2.77 49.80 0.88
CA ARG A 625 3.11 50.99 0.09
C ARG A 625 2.31 52.24 0.49
N ALA A 626 1.02 52.08 0.80
CA ALA A 626 0.19 53.20 1.25
C ALA A 626 0.65 53.76 2.60
N VAL A 627 1.12 52.89 3.51
CA VAL A 627 1.71 53.29 4.80
C VAL A 627 3.03 54.03 4.58
N GLU A 628 3.94 53.49 3.76
CA GLU A 628 5.21 54.15 3.44
C GLU A 628 5.02 55.54 2.82
N GLU A 629 4.09 55.68 1.87
CA GLU A 629 3.77 56.97 1.24
C GLU A 629 3.19 57.97 2.25
N SER A 630 2.35 57.52 3.19
CA SER A 630 1.80 58.36 4.26
C SER A 630 2.91 58.89 5.17
N VAL A 631 3.80 58.01 5.64
CA VAL A 631 4.93 58.39 6.50
C VAL A 631 5.88 59.35 5.78
N LYS A 632 6.18 59.09 4.50
CA LYS A 632 7.03 59.96 3.68
C LYS A 632 6.42 61.35 3.51
N ASN A 633 5.10 61.43 3.26
CA ASN A 633 4.40 62.71 3.12
C ASN A 633 4.43 63.54 4.41
N GLU A 634 4.27 62.93 5.58
CA GLU A 634 4.39 63.64 6.86
C GLU A 634 5.80 64.19 7.11
N ARG A 635 6.85 63.41 6.77
CA ARG A 635 8.24 63.89 6.85
C ARG A 635 8.50 65.08 5.92
N LEU A 636 8.05 65.00 4.66
CA LEU A 636 8.23 66.08 3.69
C LEU A 636 7.52 67.39 4.11
N LYS A 637 6.31 67.31 4.66
CA LYS A 637 5.60 68.48 5.21
C LYS A 637 6.43 69.16 6.32
N THR A 638 7.07 68.36 7.16
CA THR A 638 7.88 68.85 8.28
C THR A 638 9.14 69.57 7.81
N ASP A 639 9.86 68.98 6.87
CA ASP A 639 11.09 69.54 6.31
C ASP A 639 10.81 70.87 5.61
N LEU A 640 9.70 70.96 4.86
CA LEU A 640 9.26 72.19 4.22
C LEU A 640 9.03 73.31 5.24
N ILE A 641 8.27 73.05 6.30
CA ILE A 641 7.98 74.04 7.35
C ILE A 641 9.28 74.51 8.03
N THR A 642 10.18 73.57 8.31
CA THR A 642 11.47 73.88 8.96
C THR A 642 12.33 74.79 8.09
N ASN A 643 12.43 74.50 6.79
CA ASN A 643 13.22 75.28 5.84
C ASN A 643 12.65 76.69 5.64
N VAL A 644 11.34 76.81 5.40
CA VAL A 644 10.68 78.13 5.23
C VAL A 644 10.87 79.01 6.47
N SER A 645 10.80 78.42 7.66
CA SER A 645 10.96 79.18 8.91
C SER A 645 12.38 79.69 9.13
N HIS A 646 13.40 78.93 8.71
CA HIS A 646 14.79 79.40 8.72
C HIS A 646 14.97 80.64 7.84
N ASP A 647 14.35 80.64 6.66
CA ASP A 647 14.39 81.75 5.71
C ASP A 647 13.64 82.98 6.21
N ILE A 648 12.64 82.81 7.09
CA ILE A 648 11.95 83.93 7.78
C ILE A 648 12.77 84.49 8.94
N LYS A 649 13.49 83.64 9.69
CA LYS A 649 14.27 84.07 10.88
C LYS A 649 15.39 85.05 10.52
N THR A 650 16.04 84.83 9.37
CA THR A 650 17.17 85.65 8.91
C THR A 650 16.80 87.13 8.69
N PRO A 651 15.82 87.49 7.84
CA PRO A 651 15.42 88.88 7.63
C PRO A 651 14.81 89.50 8.90
N LEU A 652 14.12 88.71 9.71
CA LEU A 652 13.52 89.19 10.95
C LEU A 652 14.57 89.62 12.00
N THR A 653 15.67 88.87 12.09
CA THR A 653 16.79 89.23 12.98
C THR A 653 17.39 90.58 12.58
N SER A 654 17.49 90.83 11.27
CA SER A 654 17.93 92.14 10.76
C SER A 654 16.96 93.26 11.13
N ILE A 655 15.63 93.03 11.03
CA ILE A 655 14.60 94.02 11.44
C ILE A 655 14.75 94.38 12.93
N ILE A 656 14.88 93.38 13.80
CA ILE A 656 15.07 93.60 15.25
C ILE A 656 16.34 94.42 15.50
N ASN A 657 17.46 94.05 14.88
CA ASN A 657 18.73 94.78 15.04
C ASN A 657 18.63 96.24 14.60
N TYR A 658 17.95 96.53 13.49
CA TYR A 658 17.75 97.92 13.04
C TYR A 658 16.84 98.71 13.97
N VAL A 659 15.79 98.10 14.52
CA VAL A 659 14.95 98.72 15.54
C VAL A 659 15.76 99.01 16.82
N ASP A 660 16.60 98.08 17.26
CA ASP A 660 17.50 98.24 18.42
C ASP A 660 18.53 99.36 18.20
N LEU A 661 19.09 99.47 16.98
CA LEU A 661 19.99 100.56 16.61
C LEU A 661 19.26 101.91 16.63
N LEU A 662 18.07 101.99 16.04
CA LEU A 662 17.26 103.20 16.04
C LEU A 662 16.88 103.64 17.46
N LYS A 663 16.57 102.71 18.37
CA LYS A 663 16.27 103.06 19.79
C LYS A 663 17.44 103.71 20.54
N ARG A 664 18.67 103.57 20.05
CA ARG A 664 19.87 104.20 20.65
C ARG A 664 20.09 105.63 20.18
N GLU A 665 19.40 106.07 19.14
CA GLU A 665 19.43 107.45 18.64
C GLU A 665 18.49 108.34 19.48
N ASP A 666 18.89 109.59 19.74
CA ASP A 666 18.09 110.52 20.57
C ASP A 666 17.03 111.27 19.74
N PHE A 667 15.85 110.67 19.60
CA PHE A 667 14.71 111.31 18.93
C PHE A 667 13.92 112.20 19.89
N GLU A 668 13.77 113.50 19.59
CA GLU A 668 12.96 114.43 20.39
C GLU A 668 11.44 114.25 20.21
N ASP A 669 10.98 113.63 19.12
CA ASP A 669 9.54 113.40 18.86
C ASP A 669 9.03 112.14 19.60
N PRO A 670 8.12 112.28 20.57
CA PRO A 670 7.55 111.14 21.30
C PRO A 670 6.77 110.17 20.40
N LYS A 671 6.29 110.58 19.23
CA LYS A 671 5.63 109.67 18.27
C LYS A 671 6.60 108.67 17.66
N ILE A 672 7.84 109.08 17.37
CA ILE A 672 8.87 108.20 16.80
C ILE A 672 9.26 107.12 17.81
N ARG A 673 9.45 107.50 19.09
CA ARG A 673 9.72 106.56 20.18
C ARG A 673 8.60 105.51 20.33
N ASN A 674 7.34 105.95 20.24
CA ASN A 674 6.19 105.05 20.27
C ASN A 674 6.15 104.11 19.04
N TYR A 675 6.46 104.59 17.84
CA TYR A 675 6.54 103.72 16.65
C TYR A 675 7.64 102.67 16.76
N LEU A 676 8.81 103.03 17.28
CA LEU A 676 9.92 102.09 17.51
C LEU A 676 9.53 101.02 18.54
N GLN A 677 8.86 101.42 19.62
CA GLN A 677 8.34 100.48 20.61
C GLN A 677 7.33 99.49 20.00
N VAL A 678 6.41 99.97 19.15
CA VAL A 678 5.45 99.10 18.46
C VAL A 678 6.15 98.17 17.46
N LEU A 679 7.11 98.67 16.68
CA LEU A 679 7.88 97.84 15.72
C LEU A 679 8.69 96.74 16.42
N GLU A 680 9.32 97.07 17.55
CA GLU A 680 10.03 96.12 18.40
C GLU A 680 9.09 95.01 18.88
N GLU A 681 7.95 95.38 19.49
CA GLU A 681 6.93 94.43 19.97
C GLU A 681 6.47 93.50 18.83
N LYS A 682 6.16 94.06 17.64
CA LYS A 682 5.72 93.23 16.50
C LYS A 682 6.82 92.34 15.93
N ALA A 683 8.07 92.80 15.90
CA ALA A 683 9.20 91.99 15.42
C ALA A 683 9.52 90.83 16.37
N TYR A 684 9.56 91.08 17.69
CA TYR A 684 9.74 90.02 18.69
C TYR A 684 8.55 89.04 18.72
N ARG A 685 7.33 89.54 18.51
CA ARG A 685 6.15 88.68 18.37
C ARG A 685 6.25 87.76 17.15
N LEU A 686 6.66 88.27 15.99
CA LEU A 686 6.85 87.46 14.78
C LEU A 686 7.96 86.41 14.98
N LYS A 687 9.00 86.74 15.74
CA LYS A 687 10.11 85.82 16.04
C LYS A 687 9.60 84.64 16.85
N THR A 688 8.85 84.94 17.91
CA THR A 688 8.23 83.93 18.78
C THR A 688 7.26 83.04 17.99
N LEU A 689 6.42 83.63 17.12
CA LEU A 689 5.48 82.87 16.29
C LEU A 689 6.20 81.91 15.33
N THR A 690 7.29 82.38 14.70
CA THR A 690 8.06 81.56 13.77
C THR A 690 8.74 80.40 14.50
N GLU A 691 9.30 80.66 15.68
CA GLU A 691 9.92 79.63 16.53
C GLU A 691 8.88 78.60 17.02
N ASP A 692 7.69 79.04 17.46
CA ASP A 692 6.59 78.17 17.88
C ASP A 692 6.08 77.28 16.73
N VAL A 693 5.99 77.79 15.49
CA VAL A 693 5.54 77.02 14.32
C VAL A 693 6.54 75.91 13.97
N VAL A 694 7.84 76.21 14.00
CA VAL A 694 8.89 75.20 13.78
C VAL A 694 8.83 74.14 14.86
N GLU A 695 8.73 74.55 16.12
CA GLU A 695 8.67 73.62 17.24
C GLU A 695 7.43 72.73 17.15
N ALA A 696 6.24 73.30 16.92
CA ALA A 696 5.02 72.54 16.73
C ALA A 696 5.12 71.53 15.58
N SER A 697 5.76 71.90 14.46
CA SER A 697 5.97 71.01 13.31
C SER A 697 6.90 69.84 13.64
N LYS A 698 8.05 70.11 14.27
CA LYS A 698 9.02 69.09 14.68
C LYS A 698 8.45 68.13 15.73
N VAL A 699 7.74 68.67 16.72
CA VAL A 699 7.09 67.88 17.77
C VAL A 699 6.00 66.99 17.16
N SER A 700 5.22 67.49 16.21
CA SER A 700 4.10 66.72 15.67
C SER A 700 4.50 65.61 14.69
N SER A 701 5.64 65.76 14.04
CA SER A 701 6.21 64.77 13.11
C SER A 701 7.12 63.76 13.80
N GLY A 702 7.37 63.93 15.09
CA GLY A 702 8.37 63.15 15.83
C GLY A 702 9.82 63.48 15.42
N ASN A 703 10.06 64.52 14.61
CA ASN A 703 11.40 64.93 14.18
C ASN A 703 12.07 65.83 15.24
N ILE A 704 12.11 65.34 16.48
CA ILE A 704 12.70 66.00 17.64
C ILE A 704 13.51 64.99 18.46
N SER A 705 14.74 65.35 18.83
CA SER A 705 15.55 64.54 19.75
C SER A 705 15.20 64.91 21.19
N LEU A 706 14.99 63.90 22.03
CA LEU A 706 14.71 64.03 23.47
C LEU A 706 15.90 63.51 24.27
N GLU A 707 16.39 64.30 25.21
CA GLU A 707 17.43 63.91 26.19
C GLU A 707 16.72 63.46 27.48
N MET A 708 16.26 62.21 27.49
CA MET A 708 15.48 61.66 28.61
C MET A 708 16.37 61.42 29.84
N MET A 709 15.95 61.91 31.01
CA MET A 709 16.65 61.74 32.29
C MET A 709 15.67 61.61 33.45
N ASN A 710 16.14 61.08 34.59
CA ASN A 710 15.39 61.15 35.84
C ASN A 710 15.38 62.60 36.34
N LEU A 711 14.19 63.20 36.38
CA LEU A 711 13.95 64.59 36.70
C LEU A 711 13.08 64.71 37.96
N ASN A 712 13.51 65.50 38.94
CA ASN A 712 12.68 65.88 40.08
C ASN A 712 11.66 66.96 39.66
N LEU A 713 10.39 66.58 39.51
CA LEU A 713 9.35 67.49 39.05
C LEU A 713 9.03 68.58 40.09
N VAL A 714 9.27 68.33 41.39
CA VAL A 714 9.10 69.33 42.47
C VAL A 714 10.05 70.51 42.25
N GLU A 715 11.33 70.23 41.97
CA GLU A 715 12.34 71.27 41.72
C GLU A 715 12.03 72.05 40.46
N LEU A 716 11.66 71.37 39.37
CA LEU A 716 11.35 72.03 38.12
C LEU A 716 10.13 72.97 38.24
N VAL A 717 9.07 72.53 38.92
CA VAL A 717 7.88 73.37 39.18
C VAL A 717 8.25 74.59 40.02
N ASN A 718 9.07 74.43 41.06
CA ASN A 718 9.56 75.56 41.86
C ASN A 718 10.36 76.56 41.01
N GLN A 719 11.29 76.08 40.18
CA GLN A 719 12.08 76.93 39.28
C GLN A 719 11.17 77.71 38.31
N THR A 720 10.25 77.02 37.63
CA THR A 720 9.31 77.67 36.72
C THR A 720 8.38 78.64 37.46
N SER A 721 7.97 78.35 38.70
CA SER A 721 7.14 79.27 39.48
C SER A 721 7.85 80.60 39.78
N ALA A 722 9.14 80.55 40.14
CA ALA A 722 9.95 81.73 40.42
C ALA A 722 10.15 82.59 39.16
N GLU A 723 10.38 81.98 38.00
CA GLU A 723 10.52 82.69 36.72
C GLU A 723 9.24 83.45 36.29
N PHE A 724 8.08 83.00 36.75
CA PHE A 724 6.79 83.62 36.40
C PHE A 724 6.23 84.53 37.50
N GLU A 725 6.92 84.67 38.64
CA GLU A 725 6.46 85.46 39.79
C GLU A 725 6.11 86.90 39.39
N GLU A 726 7.02 87.60 38.70
CA GLU A 726 6.81 88.98 38.23
C GLU A 726 5.57 89.10 37.31
N LYS A 727 5.33 88.10 36.44
CA LYS A 727 4.17 88.09 35.53
C LYS A 727 2.85 87.88 36.26
N PHE A 728 2.87 87.05 37.31
CA PHE A 728 1.69 86.83 38.15
C PHE A 728 1.42 88.06 39.04
N GLU A 729 2.45 88.66 39.63
CA GLU A 729 2.35 89.90 40.42
C GLU A 729 1.82 91.08 39.61
N ALA A 730 2.26 91.23 38.35
CA ALA A 730 1.79 92.28 37.45
C ALA A 730 0.26 92.25 37.21
N ARG A 731 -0.40 91.11 37.45
CA ARG A 731 -1.86 90.93 37.37
C ARG A 731 -2.50 90.59 38.72
N ASN A 732 -1.78 90.80 39.81
CA ASN A 732 -2.23 90.51 41.17
C ASN A 732 -2.73 89.05 41.34
N LEU A 733 -2.13 88.11 40.60
CA LEU A 733 -2.48 86.70 40.66
C LEU A 733 -1.67 86.02 41.77
N LYS A 734 -2.35 85.41 42.74
CA LYS A 734 -1.67 84.70 43.83
C LYS A 734 -1.49 83.22 43.50
N MET A 735 -0.23 82.78 43.36
CA MET A 735 0.06 81.36 43.19
C MET A 735 -0.04 80.61 44.52
N ILE A 736 -0.79 79.50 44.53
CA ILE A 736 -0.93 78.61 45.67
C ILE A 736 -0.37 77.24 45.26
N MET A 737 0.79 76.90 45.80
CA MET A 737 1.47 75.64 45.49
C MET A 737 1.29 74.62 46.62
N ASN A 738 0.88 73.42 46.26
CA ASN A 738 0.83 72.26 47.15
C ASN A 738 1.72 71.16 46.55
N LEU A 739 2.96 71.09 47.03
CA LEU A 739 3.99 70.19 46.54
C LEU A 739 4.35 69.18 47.64
N PRO A 740 4.65 67.91 47.29
CA PRO A 740 5.06 66.92 48.27
C PRO A 740 6.44 67.28 48.85
N THR A 741 6.70 66.84 50.08
CA THR A 741 8.03 67.01 50.71
C THR A 741 9.07 66.07 50.10
N GLU A 742 8.63 64.91 49.58
CA GLU A 742 9.49 63.94 48.91
C GLU A 742 9.67 64.29 47.42
N PRO A 743 10.84 64.00 46.81
CA PRO A 743 11.07 64.18 45.38
C PRO A 743 10.07 63.37 44.53
N ALA A 744 9.37 64.04 43.61
CA ALA A 744 8.51 63.38 42.64
C ALA A 744 9.28 63.18 41.32
N THR A 745 9.96 62.04 41.19
CA THR A 745 10.83 61.76 40.04
C THR A 745 10.04 61.22 38.84
N ILE A 746 10.29 61.78 37.66
CA ILE A 746 9.75 61.34 36.36
C ILE A 746 10.90 61.10 35.37
N TYR A 747 10.71 60.22 34.37
CA TYR A 747 11.67 60.04 33.28
C TYR A 747 11.27 60.92 32.09
N ALA A 748 11.92 62.08 31.94
CA ALA A 748 11.57 63.10 30.96
C ALA A 748 12.79 63.95 30.55
N ASP A 749 12.68 64.69 29.46
CA ASP A 749 13.67 65.70 29.06
C ASP A 749 13.42 67.00 29.84
N GLY A 750 14.38 67.42 30.66
CA GLY A 750 14.23 68.59 31.52
C GLY A 750 13.91 69.88 30.77
N ARG A 751 14.52 70.11 29.59
CA ARG A 751 14.28 71.32 28.79
C ARG A 751 12.89 71.31 28.16
N ARG A 752 12.45 70.15 27.67
CA ARG A 752 11.12 69.99 27.07
C ARG A 752 10.03 70.02 28.12
N MET A 753 10.26 69.44 29.30
CA MET A 753 9.34 69.51 30.42
C MET A 753 9.21 70.95 30.95
N TRP A 754 10.31 71.70 31.06
CA TRP A 754 10.25 73.15 31.37
C TRP A 754 9.39 73.89 30.34
N ARG A 755 9.53 73.59 29.05
CA ARG A 755 8.73 74.20 27.97
C ARG A 755 7.24 73.88 28.11
N VAL A 756 6.88 72.65 28.50
CA VAL A 756 5.49 72.27 28.82
C VAL A 756 4.95 73.13 29.95
N LEU A 757 5.68 73.25 31.07
CA LEU A 757 5.28 74.08 32.21
C LEU A 757 5.17 75.56 31.84
N ALA A 758 6.17 76.11 31.15
CA ALA A 758 6.18 77.50 30.71
C ALA A 758 4.97 77.83 29.83
N ASN A 759 4.56 76.93 28.93
CA ASN A 759 3.36 77.14 28.11
C ASN A 759 2.07 77.17 28.93
N VAL A 760 1.93 76.30 29.94
CA VAL A 760 0.75 76.26 30.81
C VAL A 760 0.74 77.44 31.79
N PHE A 761 1.88 77.79 32.39
CA PHE A 761 2.03 78.93 33.31
C PHE A 761 1.79 80.26 32.59
N ASN A 762 2.33 80.42 31.38
CA ASN A 762 2.07 81.60 30.57
C ASN A 762 0.61 81.70 30.14
N ASN A 763 -0.08 80.58 29.93
CA ASN A 763 -1.51 80.56 29.70
C ASN A 763 -2.28 81.06 30.95
N ALA A 764 -1.94 80.53 32.13
CA ALA A 764 -2.53 80.99 33.39
C ALA A 764 -2.29 82.49 33.64
N ALA A 765 -1.07 82.99 33.45
CA ALA A 765 -0.77 84.42 33.63
C ALA A 765 -1.58 85.33 32.67
N LYS A 766 -1.79 84.90 31.42
CA LYS A 766 -2.49 85.68 30.40
C LYS A 766 -4.01 85.67 30.52
N TYR A 767 -4.59 84.55 30.96
CA TYR A 767 -6.04 84.35 30.86
C TYR A 767 -6.73 84.16 32.21
N ALA A 768 -6.00 84.05 33.32
CA ALA A 768 -6.63 84.02 34.63
C ALA A 768 -7.28 85.36 34.97
N MET A 769 -8.40 85.30 35.70
CA MET A 769 -9.10 86.46 36.25
C MET A 769 -8.16 87.26 37.15
N GLU A 770 -8.02 88.55 36.88
CA GLU A 770 -7.15 89.44 37.66
C GLU A 770 -7.51 89.43 39.15
N GLY A 771 -6.51 89.47 40.04
CA GLY A 771 -6.76 89.39 41.49
C GLY A 771 -7.13 88.00 42.03
N SER A 772 -7.19 86.97 41.18
CA SER A 772 -7.56 85.60 41.56
C SER A 772 -6.35 84.73 41.96
N ARG A 773 -6.57 83.43 42.10
CA ARG A 773 -5.55 82.44 42.52
C ARG A 773 -5.27 81.46 41.39
N VAL A 774 -4.00 81.11 41.23
CA VAL A 774 -3.54 80.00 40.38
C VAL A 774 -3.06 78.89 41.30
N TYR A 775 -3.70 77.73 41.23
CA TYR A 775 -3.35 76.59 42.07
C TYR A 775 -2.47 75.61 41.28
N VAL A 776 -1.37 75.20 41.90
CA VAL A 776 -0.46 74.19 41.37
C VAL A 776 -0.35 73.06 42.39
N ASP A 777 -0.98 71.93 42.09
CA ASP A 777 -1.00 70.75 42.95
C ASP A 777 -0.14 69.65 42.31
N LEU A 778 0.88 69.18 43.00
CA LEU A 778 1.70 68.03 42.60
C LEU A 778 1.46 66.91 43.61
N VAL A 779 1.06 65.73 43.13
CA VAL A 779 0.81 64.56 43.97
C VAL A 779 1.42 63.34 43.29
N GLN A 780 2.10 62.50 44.05
CA GLN A 780 2.51 61.18 43.62
C GLN A 780 1.49 60.16 44.14
N THR A 781 0.85 59.43 43.25
CA THR A 781 -0.17 58.42 43.55
C THR A 781 0.26 57.06 43.01
N GLY A 782 0.78 56.19 43.88
CA GLY A 782 1.22 54.85 43.51
C GLY A 782 2.34 54.87 42.45
N GLU A 783 2.01 54.40 41.24
CA GLU A 783 2.92 54.34 40.09
C GLU A 783 2.89 55.57 39.17
N GLU A 784 2.11 56.62 39.48
CA GLU A 784 2.04 57.85 38.65
C GLU A 784 2.34 59.13 39.47
N VAL A 785 3.06 60.08 38.87
CA VAL A 785 3.21 61.46 39.32
C VAL A 785 2.23 62.35 38.56
N GLN A 786 1.41 63.09 39.31
CA GLN A 786 0.33 63.92 38.79
C GLN A 786 0.56 65.40 39.13
N LEU A 787 0.71 66.24 38.10
CA LEU A 787 0.73 67.69 38.22
C LEU A 787 -0.59 68.28 37.71
N THR A 788 -1.23 69.10 38.54
CA THR A 788 -2.48 69.80 38.22
C THR A 788 -2.26 71.31 38.32
N ILE A 789 -2.58 72.04 37.27
CA ILE A 789 -2.55 73.51 37.25
C ILE A 789 -3.96 73.99 36.94
N LYS A 790 -4.54 74.83 37.83
CA LYS A 790 -5.91 75.31 37.69
C LYS A 790 -6.06 76.79 38.02
N ASN A 791 -6.87 77.50 37.24
CA ASN A 791 -7.22 78.90 37.45
C ASN A 791 -8.65 79.18 36.99
N VAL A 792 -9.22 80.28 37.48
CA VAL A 792 -10.48 80.82 36.95
C VAL A 792 -10.13 81.74 35.79
N SER A 793 -10.77 81.55 34.63
CA SER A 793 -10.58 82.39 33.44
C SER A 793 -11.23 83.77 33.63
N GLU A 794 -10.60 84.80 33.07
CA GLU A 794 -11.16 86.17 33.02
C GLU A 794 -12.38 86.26 32.09
N GLN A 795 -12.42 85.41 31.05
CA GLN A 795 -13.47 85.37 30.04
C GLN A 795 -14.18 84.02 30.03
N PRO A 796 -15.48 83.96 29.68
CA PRO A 796 -16.22 82.70 29.58
C PRO A 796 -15.57 81.69 28.62
N LEU A 797 -15.38 80.46 29.09
CA LEU A 797 -14.79 79.37 28.30
C LEU A 797 -15.90 78.65 27.50
N ASN A 798 -16.33 79.26 26.39
CA ASN A 798 -17.38 78.72 25.50
C ASN A 798 -16.85 77.75 24.41
N ILE A 799 -15.68 77.13 24.63
CA ILE A 799 -15.04 76.20 23.68
C ILE A 799 -14.79 74.87 24.38
N SER A 800 -14.83 73.76 23.64
CA SER A 800 -14.50 72.44 24.19
C SER A 800 -13.01 72.30 24.54
N ALA A 801 -12.70 71.42 25.50
CA ALA A 801 -11.31 71.15 25.88
C ALA A 801 -10.47 70.60 24.72
N ASP A 802 -11.04 69.73 23.89
CA ASP A 802 -10.35 69.15 22.73
C ASP A 802 -9.98 70.25 21.71
N GLU A 803 -10.93 71.14 21.41
CA GLU A 803 -10.75 72.24 20.47
C GLU A 803 -9.72 73.28 20.96
N LEU A 804 -9.63 73.56 22.27
CA LEU A 804 -8.58 74.43 22.84
C LEU A 804 -7.16 73.85 22.76
N THR A 805 -7.02 72.53 22.54
CA THR A 805 -5.72 71.88 22.36
C THR A 805 -5.31 71.74 20.89
N GLU A 806 -6.19 72.07 19.94
CA GLU A 806 -5.87 72.08 18.51
C GLU A 806 -4.94 73.25 18.13
N ARG A 807 -4.23 73.10 17.00
CA ARG A 807 -3.27 74.10 16.54
C ARG A 807 -3.98 75.34 16.01
N PHE A 808 -3.47 76.52 16.35
CA PHE A 808 -3.97 77.83 15.90
C PHE A 808 -5.39 78.19 16.38
N ILE A 809 -6.00 77.37 17.23
CA ILE A 809 -7.30 77.67 17.83
C ILE A 809 -7.13 78.63 19.01
N ARG A 810 -8.05 79.59 19.09
CA ARG A 810 -8.14 80.60 20.16
C ARG A 810 -9.61 80.76 20.53
N GLY A 811 -9.90 80.93 21.82
CA GLY A 811 -11.22 81.37 22.33
C GLY A 811 -11.80 82.50 21.50
N ASP A 812 -13.01 82.35 20.93
CA ASP A 812 -13.59 83.18 19.86
C ASP A 812 -13.74 84.69 20.19
N VAL A 813 -13.49 85.09 21.44
CA VAL A 813 -13.53 86.49 21.91
C VAL A 813 -12.13 87.13 22.05
N SER A 814 -11.04 86.35 21.89
CA SER A 814 -9.67 86.75 22.23
C SER A 814 -8.80 87.24 21.05
N ARG A 815 -9.38 87.72 19.95
CA ARG A 815 -8.62 88.16 18.75
C ARG A 815 -7.71 89.37 18.98
N SER A 816 -7.92 90.14 20.05
CA SER A 816 -7.13 91.34 20.41
C SER A 816 -5.93 91.06 21.33
N THR A 817 -5.78 89.85 21.87
CA THR A 817 -4.68 89.52 22.82
C THR A 817 -3.45 88.90 22.13
N GLU A 818 -2.30 88.91 22.78
CA GLU A 818 -1.06 88.32 22.24
C GLU A 818 -0.97 86.79 22.48
N GLY A 819 -0.87 85.99 21.39
CA GLY A 819 -0.63 84.54 21.47
C GLY A 819 -0.64 83.83 20.11
N SER A 820 0.12 82.74 19.99
CA SER A 820 0.27 81.94 18.76
C SER A 820 -0.83 80.89 18.54
N GLY A 821 -1.58 80.54 19.60
CA GLY A 821 -2.51 79.39 19.56
C GLY A 821 -1.81 78.04 19.44
N LEU A 822 -0.48 77.99 19.64
CA LEU A 822 0.32 76.76 19.52
C LEU A 822 0.76 76.20 20.88
N GLY A 823 0.84 77.04 21.92
CA GLY A 823 1.43 76.68 23.22
C GLY A 823 0.82 75.44 23.89
N LEU A 824 -0.51 75.32 23.95
CA LEU A 824 -1.18 74.15 24.54
C LEU A 824 -0.99 72.88 23.69
N SER A 825 -1.05 73.01 22.36
CA SER A 825 -0.78 71.89 21.45
C SER A 825 0.67 71.39 21.52
N ILE A 826 1.63 72.30 21.71
CA ILE A 826 3.04 71.97 21.92
C ILE A 826 3.21 71.26 23.27
N ALA A 827 2.60 71.80 24.33
CA ALA A 827 2.64 71.20 25.67
C ALA A 827 2.05 69.77 25.68
N GLN A 828 0.90 69.58 25.02
CA GLN A 828 0.25 68.28 24.91
C GLN A 828 1.11 67.27 24.16
N ASN A 829 1.65 67.64 22.98
CA ASN A 829 2.46 66.72 22.18
C ASN A 829 3.83 66.43 22.80
N LEU A 830 4.50 67.42 23.41
CA LEU A 830 5.75 67.19 24.15
C LEU A 830 5.53 66.26 25.35
N THR A 831 4.40 66.39 26.05
CA THR A 831 4.05 65.47 27.15
C THR A 831 3.85 64.05 26.61
N LYS A 832 3.10 63.89 25.52
CA LYS A 832 2.85 62.59 24.87
C LYS A 832 4.14 61.93 24.35
N LEU A 833 5.03 62.69 23.70
CA LEU A 833 6.30 62.18 23.19
C LEU A 833 7.23 61.68 24.29
N GLN A 834 7.14 62.26 25.49
CA GLN A 834 7.91 61.84 26.66
C GLN A 834 7.22 60.71 27.45
N GLY A 835 6.14 60.11 26.93
CA GLY A 835 5.42 59.02 27.57
C GLY A 835 4.42 59.44 28.65
N GLY A 836 4.17 60.74 28.81
CA GLY A 836 3.17 61.27 29.74
C GLY A 836 1.78 61.44 29.10
N LYS A 837 0.77 61.71 29.93
CA LYS A 837 -0.58 62.08 29.51
C LYS A 837 -0.85 63.54 29.85
N PHE A 838 -1.44 64.28 28.91
CA PHE A 838 -1.85 65.67 29.07
C PHE A 838 -3.35 65.76 28.81
N GLU A 839 -4.11 66.17 29.82
CA GLU A 839 -5.56 66.30 29.78
C GLU A 839 -5.97 67.72 30.17
N LEU A 840 -6.93 68.27 29.43
CA LEU A 840 -7.51 69.58 29.71
C LEU A 840 -8.96 69.38 30.13
N TYR A 841 -9.35 70.00 31.24
CA TYR A 841 -10.72 69.99 31.74
C TYR A 841 -11.21 71.43 31.88
N LEU A 842 -12.43 71.67 31.40
CA LEU A 842 -13.14 72.92 31.50
C LEU A 842 -14.44 72.68 32.26
N ASP A 843 -14.72 73.49 33.28
CA ASP A 843 -15.97 73.44 34.04
C ASP A 843 -16.42 74.88 34.36
N GLY A 844 -17.36 75.40 33.55
CA GLY A 844 -17.66 76.82 33.50
C GLY A 844 -16.41 77.63 33.19
N ASP A 845 -16.03 78.54 34.08
CA ASP A 845 -14.82 79.38 33.93
C ASP A 845 -13.55 78.73 34.50
N LEU A 846 -13.64 77.50 35.04
CA LEU A 846 -12.48 76.77 35.55
C LEU A 846 -11.66 76.18 34.40
N PHE A 847 -10.43 76.64 34.27
CA PHE A 847 -9.41 76.02 33.42
C PHE A 847 -8.54 75.08 34.28
N LYS A 848 -8.45 73.80 33.91
CA LYS A 848 -7.64 72.81 34.64
C LYS A 848 -6.83 71.94 33.67
N VAL A 849 -5.51 72.01 33.75
CA VAL A 849 -4.58 71.12 33.06
C VAL A 849 -4.08 70.05 34.00
N LEU A 850 -4.11 68.80 33.54
CA LEU A 850 -3.64 67.61 34.24
C LEU A 850 -2.52 66.95 33.43
N ILE A 851 -1.34 66.83 34.03
CA ILE A 851 -0.16 66.19 33.45
C ILE A 851 0.21 64.98 34.30
N ARG A 852 0.31 63.80 33.68
CA ARG A 852 0.60 62.53 34.36
C ARG A 852 1.80 61.83 33.74
N PHE A 853 2.72 61.37 34.57
CA PHE A 853 3.86 60.55 34.15
C PHE A 853 3.96 59.30 35.04
N PRO A 854 4.40 58.15 34.49
CA PRO A 854 4.73 57.01 35.32
C PRO A 854 5.99 57.30 36.16
N VAL A 855 6.02 56.77 37.38
CA VAL A 855 7.22 56.76 38.24
C VAL A 855 8.26 55.83 37.59
N PRO A 856 9.52 56.28 37.36
CA PRO A 856 10.55 55.42 36.81
C PRO A 856 10.79 54.23 37.75
N LYS A 857 10.78 53.01 37.21
CA LYS A 857 11.17 51.80 37.94
C LYS A 857 12.69 51.80 38.09
N GLU A 858 13.22 51.57 39.29
CA GLU A 858 14.66 51.37 39.48
C GLU A 858 15.14 50.25 38.55
N THR A 859 15.86 50.61 37.49
CA THR A 859 16.59 49.67 36.63
C THR A 859 18.00 49.53 37.19
N GLU A 860 18.36 48.32 37.61
CA GLU A 860 19.75 47.89 37.77
C GLU A 860 20.58 48.31 36.54
N ASP A 861 21.78 48.82 36.78
CA ASP A 861 22.79 49.14 35.77
C ASP A 861 22.99 47.97 34.79
N VAL A 862 22.44 48.10 33.58
CA VAL A 862 22.86 47.28 32.43
C VAL A 862 23.79 48.15 31.57
N TYR A 863 25.09 48.04 31.83
CA TYR A 863 26.11 48.40 30.86
C TYR A 863 25.93 47.50 29.62
N GLN A 864 25.44 48.05 28.51
CA GLN A 864 25.66 47.46 27.19
C GLN A 864 26.84 48.19 26.54
N GLU A 865 27.96 47.46 26.45
CA GLU A 865 29.06 47.79 25.55
C GLU A 865 28.55 47.79 24.10
N VAL A 866 28.84 48.90 23.42
CA VAL A 866 28.73 49.06 21.98
C VAL A 866 30.04 48.53 21.38
N GLU A 867 29.99 47.37 20.70
CA GLU A 867 31.02 46.99 19.73
C GLU A 867 30.62 47.46 18.32
N GLN A 868 31.64 47.96 17.61
CA GLN A 868 31.62 48.63 16.30
C GLN A 868 31.17 47.76 15.12
#